data_AF-A0A2Z4NCP9-F1
#
_entry.id   AF-A0A2Z4NCP9-F1
#
_cell.length_a   1.000
_cell.length_b   1.000
_cell.length_c   1.000
_cell.angle_alpha   90.00
_cell.angle_beta   90.00
_cell.angle_gamma   90.00
#
_symmetry.space_group_name_H-M   'P 1'
#
loop_
_entity.id
_entity.type
_entity.pdbx_description
1 polymer ?
#
loop_
_entity_poly.entity_id
_entity_poly.type
_entity_poly.pdbx_seq_one_letter_code
_entity_poly.pdbx_strand_id
1 'polypeptide(L)'
;MKKSKKIALILLGLGVVAATAGTVYVLLDSKNKQNKDILKLIETINNYRKTKLNGNDWKKLNNQTEELINDLRSFIYNRNEDQVKEVINKNEEKFSLIQELYKYYTLAKEVNVYLNSISNDTKYQNVATELKNVLDSQNEIVKNVSNKNDVINSIIVLKDALEKAKNKINNNNQSHALKIQELNELIKKALEYKESIKNTLIKNVLNDAIEIAINKKDDVNSTVDSLTNAYNDLESAFQNAKSKDEEWKIAYGKLKSKISEIHLNKSSYGFNDEELNELNVAIEQADVVANNYSNDKNTLDNARVELENKLKEIQQKAEARKQDETLVKNKLKALINQVAEFRNDVVINTQIKNKLSQDINEASNVANNDLASSESLKNAYNKLKDQFEIAKTNHEEWALSHDALKNVIDEAEFYSMLNINRNEELSDLLLEIQDSKTVYEASNSDKLKLDNQKIKLENAYKKTKELIDLTKSQEELAKEKLEILINQSLSFKNSIVNQNIKNTLDNNIQDAQGNLVDKSVTIESLNNAYKTLEEALTLAKAQDNEWKAANTALNEKINAINGLKDSSGFSTNEIQEIEEAIAQANKSLNNPLVDKAGLDAAKTALETKFKEIQQKAEARKQQEKQAKEEAKTNLQALITKATEAKEKVVNKTIKDKLTQAIQSANNVVENGQSSTEQLNDAHTALEEALTLAKTQDNEWKAANTALNEKINAINGLKDSSGFSTNEIQEIEEAIAQANKSLNNPLVDKAGLDAAKTALETKFKEIQQKAEARKQQEKQAKEKLQALIDKATLFNKTVENTSIKNELNTAIKTATAKKDDVNSTANSLELAYNELSTTFDAIEMKQNEWKMAYDVLNNKINEVNTQVNGYNLNNIERQQLLTIVSNISPVLNNKDNDANEFKKKLQELNNGITEYKTKNDIRNQINELLSKLNQDKNNEYVIDKQELQNKITKLIESTNALLAEPNSTLLEFQNKKSELENLIKETNNDATRLKVELRSTIETTLSNTKDSLTLSLLKTYPTKFNLEAALNEKISKLQPVFDNTSSDRKTLEDALRDYNTLYDKAKTWFELLEKYAFMKKALITDKEHLDKMGKFSEFEGKVKQIKQYIENYNIRPTTISIENHEAIWKRLIPIINNWFVEYNLKFNEEKTKQTYAEWIKILNQY
;
A
#
# COMPACT_ATOMS: atom_id res chain seq x y z
N MET A 1 10.43 -15.77 -9.67
CA MET A 1 9.50 -16.85 -10.11
C MET A 1 10.14 -17.95 -10.99
N LYS A 2 11.40 -18.38 -10.77
CA LYS A 2 12.01 -19.51 -11.53
C LYS A 2 11.83 -20.90 -10.87
N LYS A 3 11.22 -20.99 -9.67
CA LYS A 3 11.11 -22.24 -8.87
C LYS A 3 9.83 -23.06 -9.09
N SER A 4 8.72 -22.46 -9.58
CA SER A 4 7.44 -23.18 -9.80
C SER A 4 7.44 -24.08 -11.04
N LYS A 5 8.17 -23.70 -12.11
CA LYS A 5 8.26 -24.48 -13.36
C LYS A 5 8.87 -25.87 -13.20
N LYS A 6 9.80 -26.06 -12.24
CA LYS A 6 10.42 -27.38 -11.99
C LYS A 6 9.52 -28.35 -11.19
N ILE A 7 8.62 -27.83 -10.34
CA ILE A 7 7.66 -28.64 -9.58
C ILE A 7 6.50 -29.07 -10.48
N ALA A 8 6.03 -28.17 -11.36
CA ALA A 8 5.04 -28.51 -12.39
C ALA A 8 5.55 -29.59 -13.35
N LEU A 9 6.83 -29.59 -13.73
CA LEU A 9 7.44 -30.63 -14.57
C LEU A 9 7.53 -32.01 -13.89
N ILE A 10 7.68 -32.06 -12.57
CA ILE A 10 7.70 -33.33 -11.80
C ILE A 10 6.27 -33.85 -11.58
N LEU A 11 5.30 -32.96 -11.32
CA LEU A 11 3.88 -33.32 -11.19
C LEU A 11 3.26 -33.73 -12.53
N LEU A 12 3.63 -33.06 -13.63
CA LEU A 12 3.29 -33.47 -14.99
C LEU A 12 3.98 -34.79 -15.36
N GLY A 13 5.23 -35.02 -14.93
CA GLY A 13 5.92 -36.30 -15.13
C GLY A 13 5.24 -37.48 -14.43
N LEU A 14 4.60 -37.27 -13.29
CA LEU A 14 3.87 -38.32 -12.55
C LEU A 14 2.43 -38.52 -13.06
N GLY A 15 1.73 -37.45 -13.43
CA GLY A 15 0.40 -37.55 -14.07
C GLY A 15 0.45 -38.16 -15.46
N VAL A 16 1.55 -37.94 -16.20
CA VAL A 16 1.78 -38.57 -17.51
C VAL A 16 1.98 -40.08 -17.36
N VAL A 17 2.57 -40.60 -16.28
CA VAL A 17 2.77 -42.06 -16.10
C VAL A 17 1.46 -42.79 -15.81
N ALA A 18 0.51 -42.18 -15.08
CA ALA A 18 -0.82 -42.77 -14.88
C ALA A 18 -1.69 -42.68 -16.16
N ALA A 19 -1.61 -41.57 -16.90
CA ALA A 19 -2.38 -41.37 -18.13
C ALA A 19 -1.82 -42.14 -19.35
N THR A 20 -0.54 -42.52 -19.35
CA THR A 20 0.10 -43.22 -20.49
C THR A 20 0.15 -44.74 -20.37
N ALA A 21 -0.39 -45.33 -19.29
CA ALA A 21 -0.47 -46.79 -19.14
C ALA A 21 -1.24 -47.47 -20.30
N GLY A 22 -2.19 -46.77 -20.93
CA GLY A 22 -2.89 -47.25 -22.14
C GLY A 22 -2.15 -46.99 -23.47
N THR A 23 -1.32 -45.95 -23.56
CA THR A 23 -0.65 -45.55 -24.82
C THR A 23 0.74 -46.18 -24.99
N VAL A 24 1.35 -46.59 -23.88
CA VAL A 24 2.62 -47.31 -23.87
C VAL A 24 2.47 -48.72 -24.47
N TYR A 25 1.27 -49.30 -24.49
CA TYR A 25 1.00 -50.61 -25.10
C TYR A 25 1.35 -50.70 -26.61
N VAL A 26 1.27 -49.59 -27.36
CA VAL A 26 1.53 -49.59 -28.81
C VAL A 26 3.02 -49.35 -29.16
N LEU A 27 3.86 -49.00 -28.19
CA LEU A 27 5.27 -48.66 -28.41
C LEU A 27 6.28 -49.67 -27.81
N LEU A 28 5.82 -50.78 -27.21
CA LEU A 28 6.67 -51.70 -26.43
C LEU A 28 6.99 -53.05 -27.14
N ASP A 29 7.70 -52.99 -28.27
CA ASP A 29 8.32 -54.20 -28.89
C ASP A 29 9.85 -54.11 -29.01
N SER A 30 10.55 -53.41 -28.11
CA SER A 30 12.02 -53.51 -28.06
C SER A 30 12.58 -53.57 -26.63
N LYS A 31 13.12 -54.73 -26.28
CA LYS A 31 13.61 -55.12 -24.93
C LYS A 31 14.75 -54.26 -24.34
N ASN A 32 15.24 -53.20 -25.00
CA ASN A 32 16.40 -52.43 -24.55
C ASN A 32 16.16 -50.93 -24.27
N LYS A 33 15.05 -50.33 -24.72
CA LYS A 33 14.76 -48.89 -24.45
C LYS A 33 13.96 -48.65 -23.15
N GLN A 34 13.19 -49.63 -22.68
CA GLN A 34 12.27 -49.55 -21.54
C GLN A 34 12.93 -49.23 -20.19
N ASN A 35 14.17 -49.70 -19.97
CA ASN A 35 14.85 -49.51 -18.68
C ASN A 35 15.41 -48.09 -18.46
N LYS A 36 15.69 -47.33 -19.53
CA LYS A 36 16.43 -46.07 -19.42
C LYS A 36 15.56 -44.91 -18.91
N ASP A 37 14.29 -44.88 -19.30
CA ASP A 37 13.35 -43.81 -18.89
C ASP A 37 12.80 -44.06 -17.47
N ILE A 38 12.56 -45.32 -17.10
CA ILE A 38 12.22 -45.70 -15.71
C ILE A 38 13.40 -45.42 -14.77
N LEU A 39 14.64 -45.75 -15.17
CA LEU A 39 15.84 -45.40 -14.40
C LEU A 39 16.00 -43.88 -14.24
N LYS A 40 15.77 -43.10 -15.30
CA LYS A 40 15.75 -41.62 -15.23
C LYS A 40 14.69 -41.09 -14.28
N LEU A 41 13.49 -41.69 -14.28
CA LEU A 41 12.40 -41.32 -13.39
C LEU A 41 12.78 -41.62 -11.93
N ILE A 42 13.29 -42.83 -11.65
CA ILE A 42 13.80 -43.24 -10.33
C ILE A 42 14.90 -42.29 -9.86
N GLU A 43 15.85 -41.94 -10.73
CA GLU A 43 16.97 -41.05 -10.42
C GLU A 43 16.50 -39.61 -10.16
N THR A 44 15.47 -39.15 -10.89
CA THR A 44 14.83 -37.86 -10.69
C THR A 44 14.08 -37.80 -9.35
N ILE A 45 13.28 -38.82 -9.03
CA ILE A 45 12.55 -38.93 -7.75
C ILE A 45 13.56 -39.01 -6.59
N ASN A 46 14.62 -39.80 -6.73
CA ASN A 46 15.62 -39.98 -5.69
C ASN A 46 16.50 -38.72 -5.46
N ASN A 47 16.86 -38.01 -6.53
CA ASN A 47 17.54 -36.70 -6.40
C ASN A 47 16.63 -35.66 -5.75
N TYR A 48 15.34 -35.66 -6.07
CA TYR A 48 14.38 -34.77 -5.44
C TYR A 48 14.22 -35.06 -3.94
N ARG A 49 14.06 -36.34 -3.58
CA ARG A 49 14.06 -36.84 -2.19
C ARG A 49 15.30 -36.34 -1.43
N LYS A 50 16.50 -36.60 -1.95
CA LYS A 50 17.78 -36.20 -1.31
C LYS A 50 17.96 -34.69 -1.17
N THR A 51 17.44 -33.89 -2.10
CA THR A 51 17.66 -32.43 -2.10
C THR A 51 16.59 -31.63 -1.36
N LYS A 52 15.41 -32.22 -1.09
CA LYS A 52 14.26 -31.51 -0.52
C LYS A 52 13.69 -32.11 0.76
N LEU A 53 13.95 -33.39 1.05
CA LEU A 53 13.44 -34.10 2.23
C LEU A 53 14.56 -34.46 3.24
N ASN A 54 15.78 -33.93 3.08
CA ASN A 54 16.88 -34.11 4.03
C ASN A 54 16.62 -33.28 5.30
N GLY A 55 15.87 -33.85 6.23
CA GLY A 55 15.61 -33.32 7.57
C GLY A 55 14.75 -34.29 8.39
N ASN A 56 14.94 -34.32 9.71
CA ASN A 56 14.28 -35.28 10.62
C ASN A 56 12.74 -35.18 10.63
N ASP A 57 12.16 -34.06 10.18
CA ASP A 57 10.76 -33.73 10.43
C ASP A 57 9.74 -34.50 9.56
N TRP A 58 10.17 -35.11 8.45
CA TRP A 58 9.28 -35.84 7.53
C TRP A 58 9.80 -37.23 7.16
N LYS A 59 10.32 -37.95 8.16
CA LYS A 59 10.89 -39.30 8.04
C LYS A 59 9.94 -40.30 7.35
N LYS A 60 8.62 -40.19 7.59
CA LYS A 60 7.61 -41.06 6.97
C LYS A 60 7.41 -40.78 5.47
N LEU A 61 7.36 -39.51 5.05
CA LEU A 61 7.30 -39.12 3.62
C LEU A 61 8.57 -39.57 2.88
N ASN A 62 9.74 -39.42 3.54
CA ASN A 62 11.01 -39.92 3.01
C ASN A 62 10.99 -41.47 2.87
N ASN A 63 10.48 -42.19 3.88
CA ASN A 63 10.35 -43.65 3.85
C ASN A 63 9.34 -44.14 2.80
N GLN A 64 8.18 -43.49 2.65
CA GLN A 64 7.19 -43.83 1.63
C GLN A 64 7.69 -43.52 0.21
N THR A 65 8.46 -42.43 0.04
CA THR A 65 9.12 -42.12 -1.23
C THR A 65 10.24 -43.13 -1.54
N GLU A 66 10.91 -43.65 -0.52
CA GLU A 66 11.93 -44.69 -0.64
C GLU A 66 11.34 -46.08 -0.94
N GLU A 67 10.23 -46.45 -0.31
CA GLU A 67 9.43 -47.62 -0.68
C GLU A 67 8.96 -47.54 -2.12
N LEU A 68 8.42 -46.40 -2.55
CA LEU A 68 8.02 -46.18 -3.93
C LEU A 68 9.21 -46.33 -4.91
N ILE A 69 10.39 -45.80 -4.57
CA ILE A 69 11.61 -46.00 -5.35
C ILE A 69 11.98 -47.49 -5.43
N ASN A 70 11.81 -48.25 -4.35
CA ASN A 70 12.09 -49.69 -4.32
C ASN A 70 11.06 -50.49 -5.12
N ASP A 71 9.78 -50.16 -5.02
CA ASP A 71 8.69 -50.76 -5.79
C ASP A 71 8.91 -50.49 -7.30
N LEU A 72 9.26 -49.25 -7.69
CA LEU A 72 9.63 -48.91 -9.08
C LEU A 72 10.92 -49.59 -9.56
N ARG A 73 11.87 -49.88 -8.66
CA ARG A 73 13.08 -50.65 -8.99
C ARG A 73 12.79 -52.12 -9.21
N SER A 74 11.85 -52.74 -8.48
CA SER A 74 11.44 -54.13 -8.74
C SER A 74 10.80 -54.31 -10.12
N PHE A 75 10.23 -53.23 -10.68
CA PHE A 75 9.66 -53.16 -12.02
C PHE A 75 10.66 -53.44 -13.14
N ILE A 76 11.95 -53.13 -12.92
CA ILE A 76 13.06 -53.32 -13.89
C ILE A 76 13.34 -54.82 -14.15
N TYR A 77 12.87 -55.72 -13.28
CA TYR A 77 13.17 -57.15 -13.33
C TYR A 77 11.97 -58.07 -13.66
N ASN A 78 10.74 -57.54 -13.75
CA ASN A 78 9.54 -58.32 -14.07
C ASN A 78 9.35 -58.54 -15.58
N ARG A 79 8.98 -59.76 -15.99
CA ARG A 79 8.94 -60.18 -17.42
C ARG A 79 7.51 -60.35 -18.00
N ASN A 80 6.44 -60.12 -17.25
CA ASN A 80 5.05 -60.31 -17.66
C ASN A 80 4.20 -59.03 -17.43
N GLU A 81 3.36 -58.71 -18.43
CA GLU A 81 2.40 -57.59 -18.49
C GLU A 81 1.41 -57.52 -17.31
N ASP A 82 0.91 -58.65 -16.82
CA ASP A 82 -0.07 -58.66 -15.72
C ASP A 82 0.54 -58.20 -14.39
N GLN A 83 1.80 -58.57 -14.14
CA GLN A 83 2.55 -58.14 -12.95
C GLN A 83 2.90 -56.65 -13.00
N VAL A 84 3.11 -56.12 -14.21
CA VAL A 84 3.35 -54.69 -14.47
C VAL A 84 2.09 -53.87 -14.18
N LYS A 85 0.92 -54.31 -14.67
CA LYS A 85 -0.38 -53.67 -14.37
C LYS A 85 -0.72 -53.74 -12.88
N GLU A 86 -0.47 -54.87 -12.23
CA GLU A 86 -0.73 -55.02 -10.79
C GLU A 86 0.14 -54.08 -9.94
N VAL A 87 1.42 -53.92 -10.27
CA VAL A 87 2.32 -53.03 -9.54
C VAL A 87 2.03 -51.55 -9.81
N ILE A 88 1.56 -51.17 -11.00
CA ILE A 88 1.08 -49.80 -11.29
C ILE A 88 -0.18 -49.50 -10.46
N ASN A 89 -1.18 -50.37 -10.50
CA ASN A 89 -2.42 -50.19 -9.74
C ASN A 89 -2.18 -50.18 -8.22
N LYS A 90 -1.30 -51.04 -7.70
CA LYS A 90 -0.92 -51.04 -6.27
C LYS A 90 -0.22 -49.76 -5.80
N ASN A 91 0.41 -49.01 -6.71
CA ASN A 91 1.19 -47.82 -6.36
C ASN A 91 0.49 -46.50 -6.70
N GLU A 92 -0.64 -46.51 -7.41
CA GLU A 92 -1.40 -45.30 -7.77
C GLU A 92 -1.90 -44.53 -6.53
N GLU A 93 -2.40 -45.25 -5.52
CA GLU A 93 -2.80 -44.64 -4.24
C GLU A 93 -1.60 -44.08 -3.46
N LYS A 94 -0.46 -44.80 -3.45
CA LYS A 94 0.80 -44.30 -2.85
C LYS A 94 1.28 -43.02 -3.54
N PHE A 95 1.19 -42.95 -4.87
CA PHE A 95 1.53 -41.75 -5.65
C PHE A 95 0.64 -40.56 -5.29
N SER A 96 -0.68 -40.77 -5.24
CA SER A 96 -1.63 -39.74 -4.85
C SER A 96 -1.38 -39.25 -3.42
N LEU A 97 -1.13 -40.16 -2.48
CA LEU A 97 -0.82 -39.81 -1.09
C LEU A 97 0.47 -38.98 -0.99
N ILE A 98 1.55 -39.39 -1.66
CA ILE A 98 2.83 -38.67 -1.67
C ILE A 98 2.68 -37.26 -2.27
N GLN A 99 1.86 -37.10 -3.32
CA GLN A 99 1.58 -35.78 -3.89
C GLN A 99 0.90 -34.84 -2.88
N GLU A 100 -0.12 -35.32 -2.17
CA GLU A 100 -0.82 -34.52 -1.17
C GLU A 100 0.08 -34.21 0.03
N LEU A 101 0.88 -35.17 0.51
CA LEU A 101 1.84 -34.95 1.59
C LEU A 101 2.86 -33.85 1.23
N TYR A 102 3.27 -33.79 -0.04
CA TYR A 102 4.17 -32.73 -0.52
C TYR A 102 3.51 -31.35 -0.57
N LYS A 103 2.24 -31.27 -0.99
CA LYS A 103 1.46 -30.02 -0.96
C LYS A 103 1.30 -29.53 0.48
N TYR A 104 0.98 -30.43 1.41
CA TYR A 104 0.90 -30.12 2.83
C TYR A 104 2.24 -29.60 3.38
N TYR A 105 3.35 -30.30 3.13
CA TYR A 105 4.68 -29.86 3.57
C TYR A 105 5.04 -28.45 3.09
N THR A 106 4.68 -28.12 1.85
CA THR A 106 4.92 -26.79 1.27
C THR A 106 4.11 -25.72 2.00
N LEU A 107 2.82 -25.97 2.24
CA LEU A 107 1.95 -25.07 3.01
C LEU A 107 2.42 -24.91 4.45
N ALA A 108 2.74 -26.01 5.14
CA ALA A 108 3.25 -25.99 6.51
C ALA A 108 4.52 -25.14 6.63
N LYS A 109 5.41 -25.19 5.64
CA LYS A 109 6.60 -24.33 5.59
C LYS A 109 6.26 -22.86 5.37
N GLU A 110 5.31 -22.54 4.49
CA GLU A 110 4.82 -21.17 4.30
C GLU A 110 4.20 -20.61 5.59
N VAL A 111 3.39 -21.41 6.27
CA VAL A 111 2.80 -21.07 7.57
C VAL A 111 3.90 -20.82 8.60
N ASN A 112 4.93 -21.66 8.67
CA ASN A 112 6.03 -21.49 9.62
C ASN A 112 6.85 -20.21 9.35
N VAL A 113 7.06 -19.86 8.08
CA VAL A 113 7.69 -18.59 7.69
C VAL A 113 6.83 -17.40 8.13
N TYR A 114 5.51 -17.47 7.90
CA TYR A 114 4.59 -16.43 8.32
C TYR A 114 4.57 -16.29 9.85
N LEU A 115 4.50 -17.41 10.58
CA LEU A 115 4.63 -17.50 12.03
C LEU A 115 5.87 -16.78 12.53
N ASN A 116 7.05 -17.08 11.97
CA ASN A 116 8.30 -16.42 12.37
C ASN A 116 8.27 -14.91 12.12
N SER A 117 7.55 -14.44 11.11
CA SER A 117 7.41 -13.00 10.84
C SER A 117 6.51 -12.27 11.83
N ILE A 118 5.60 -12.97 12.52
CA ILE A 118 4.63 -12.37 13.45
C ILE A 118 4.89 -12.72 14.92
N SER A 119 5.67 -13.76 15.21
CA SER A 119 5.87 -14.28 16.58
C SER A 119 6.71 -13.37 17.46
N ASN A 120 7.57 -12.56 16.85
CA ASN A 120 8.45 -11.61 17.55
C ASN A 120 7.77 -10.26 17.82
N ASP A 121 6.59 -10.04 17.25
CA ASP A 121 5.82 -8.82 17.47
C ASP A 121 4.79 -9.09 18.57
N THR A 122 4.98 -8.41 19.70
CA THR A 122 4.10 -8.50 20.88
C THR A 122 2.64 -8.22 20.54
N LYS A 123 2.36 -7.42 19.49
CA LYS A 123 1.01 -7.11 19.00
C LYS A 123 0.26 -8.32 18.43
N TYR A 124 0.98 -9.34 17.96
CA TYR A 124 0.39 -10.50 17.29
C TYR A 124 0.64 -11.83 17.99
N GLN A 125 1.23 -11.85 19.19
CA GLN A 125 1.58 -13.10 19.88
C GLN A 125 0.40 -14.07 20.06
N ASN A 126 -0.81 -13.56 20.35
CA ASN A 126 -2.00 -14.42 20.45
C ASN A 126 -2.35 -15.07 19.10
N VAL A 127 -2.26 -14.31 18.00
CA VAL A 127 -2.53 -14.81 16.65
C VAL A 127 -1.45 -15.80 16.21
N ALA A 128 -0.18 -15.51 16.53
CA ALA A 128 0.93 -16.42 16.30
C ALA A 128 0.73 -17.73 17.07
N THR A 129 0.36 -17.66 18.35
CA THR A 129 0.14 -18.85 19.19
C THR A 129 -1.01 -19.72 18.66
N GLU A 130 -2.15 -19.11 18.27
CA GLU A 130 -3.26 -19.85 17.65
C GLU A 130 -2.82 -20.55 16.36
N LEU A 131 -2.13 -19.84 15.45
CA LEU A 131 -1.68 -20.40 14.19
C LEU A 131 -0.66 -21.53 14.40
N LYS A 132 0.22 -21.39 15.40
CA LYS A 132 1.19 -22.42 15.78
C LYS A 132 0.50 -23.67 16.31
N ASN A 133 -0.48 -23.52 17.19
CA ASN A 133 -1.23 -24.64 17.74
C ASN A 133 -1.95 -25.43 16.63
N VAL A 134 -2.51 -24.73 15.64
CA VAL A 134 -3.12 -25.41 14.47
C VAL A 134 -2.05 -26.10 13.62
N LEU A 135 -0.93 -25.42 13.32
CA LEU A 135 0.18 -26.02 12.56
C LEU A 135 0.70 -27.29 13.24
N ASP A 136 0.96 -27.25 14.54
CA ASP A 136 1.49 -28.38 15.31
C ASP A 136 0.47 -29.53 15.37
N SER A 137 -0.82 -29.22 15.58
CA SER A 137 -1.91 -30.21 15.57
C SER A 137 -2.04 -30.90 14.20
N GLN A 138 -2.05 -30.13 13.11
CA GLN A 138 -2.15 -30.70 11.77
C GLN A 138 -0.87 -31.48 11.38
N ASN A 139 0.32 -31.02 11.81
CA ASN A 139 1.56 -31.74 11.57
C ASN A 139 1.52 -33.14 12.20
N GLU A 140 1.00 -33.28 13.42
CA GLU A 140 0.86 -34.58 14.07
C GLU A 140 -0.16 -35.51 13.37
N ILE A 141 -1.26 -34.95 12.84
CA ILE A 141 -2.23 -35.71 12.03
C ILE A 141 -1.55 -36.25 10.76
N VAL A 142 -0.87 -35.38 10.01
CA VAL A 142 -0.31 -35.75 8.70
C VAL A 142 0.92 -36.67 8.85
N LYS A 143 1.69 -36.53 9.93
CA LYS A 143 2.86 -37.36 10.23
C LYS A 143 2.54 -38.86 10.32
N ASN A 144 1.33 -39.23 10.73
CA ASN A 144 0.92 -40.63 10.94
C ASN A 144 -0.07 -41.16 9.91
N VAL A 145 -0.42 -40.36 8.91
CA VAL A 145 -1.52 -40.68 7.99
C VAL A 145 -1.17 -41.77 6.97
N SER A 146 -2.18 -42.55 6.57
CA SER A 146 -2.11 -43.57 5.52
C SER A 146 -3.13 -43.34 4.40
N ASN A 147 -4.04 -42.38 4.57
CA ASN A 147 -5.10 -42.01 3.62
C ASN A 147 -4.85 -40.59 3.09
N LYS A 148 -5.01 -40.38 1.77
CA LYS A 148 -4.82 -39.07 1.15
C LYS A 148 -5.86 -38.03 1.62
N ASN A 149 -7.08 -38.45 1.93
CA ASN A 149 -8.17 -37.54 2.27
C ASN A 149 -7.91 -36.79 3.57
N ASP A 150 -7.26 -37.44 4.54
CA ASP A 150 -6.86 -36.82 5.80
C ASP A 150 -5.75 -35.76 5.59
N VAL A 151 -4.86 -35.98 4.62
CA VAL A 151 -3.88 -34.96 4.19
C VAL A 151 -4.59 -33.76 3.57
N ILE A 152 -5.55 -33.99 2.66
CA ILE A 152 -6.33 -32.94 2.01
C ILE A 152 -7.10 -32.12 3.06
N ASN A 153 -7.73 -32.78 4.03
CA ASN A 153 -8.42 -32.11 5.13
C ASN A 153 -7.45 -31.27 5.96
N SER A 154 -6.27 -31.79 6.27
CA SER A 154 -5.23 -31.05 7.01
C SER A 154 -4.71 -29.84 6.22
N ILE A 155 -4.59 -29.95 4.89
CA ILE A 155 -4.27 -28.81 4.00
C ILE A 155 -5.35 -27.74 4.13
N ILE A 156 -6.64 -28.10 4.06
CA ILE A 156 -7.76 -27.15 4.15
C ILE A 156 -7.74 -26.44 5.50
N VAL A 157 -7.67 -27.19 6.61
CA VAL A 157 -7.66 -26.63 7.97
C VAL A 157 -6.48 -25.67 8.17
N LEU A 158 -5.29 -26.06 7.73
CA LEU A 158 -4.10 -25.24 7.89
C LEU A 158 -4.14 -23.97 7.03
N LYS A 159 -4.72 -24.06 5.83
CA LYS A 159 -4.89 -22.92 4.92
C LYS A 159 -5.91 -21.92 5.46
N ASP A 160 -7.04 -22.40 5.97
CA ASP A 160 -8.05 -21.58 6.64
C ASP A 160 -7.50 -20.90 7.89
N ALA A 161 -6.69 -21.59 8.69
CA ALA A 161 -6.04 -21.01 9.86
C ALA A 161 -5.05 -19.91 9.49
N LEU A 162 -4.25 -20.09 8.43
CA LEU A 162 -3.36 -19.06 7.90
C LEU A 162 -4.13 -17.83 7.42
N GLU A 163 -5.23 -18.03 6.70
CA GLU A 163 -6.09 -16.95 6.20
C GLU A 163 -6.75 -16.19 7.37
N LYS A 164 -7.27 -16.91 8.37
CA LYS A 164 -7.79 -16.32 9.61
C LYS A 164 -6.75 -15.49 10.35
N ALA A 165 -5.51 -15.99 10.47
CA ALA A 165 -4.42 -15.28 11.11
C ALA A 165 -4.09 -13.97 10.39
N LYS A 166 -3.99 -14.00 9.05
CA LYS A 166 -3.79 -12.80 8.23
C LYS A 166 -4.91 -11.77 8.42
N ASN A 167 -6.16 -12.21 8.41
CA ASN A 167 -7.32 -11.33 8.60
C ASN A 167 -7.36 -10.72 10.01
N LYS A 168 -7.08 -11.52 11.06
CA LYS A 168 -6.99 -11.01 12.45
C LYS A 168 -5.90 -9.94 12.59
N ILE A 169 -4.73 -10.15 11.98
CA ILE A 169 -3.64 -9.16 11.98
C ILE A 169 -4.05 -7.88 11.26
N ASN A 170 -4.70 -8.00 10.09
CA ASN A 170 -5.15 -6.84 9.33
C ASN A 170 -6.20 -6.01 10.10
N ASN A 171 -7.16 -6.69 10.74
CA ASN A 171 -8.15 -6.05 11.60
C ASN A 171 -7.51 -5.39 12.84
N ASN A 172 -6.55 -6.04 13.50
CA ASN A 172 -5.79 -5.45 14.59
C ASN A 172 -5.02 -4.21 14.14
N ASN A 173 -4.48 -4.19 12.92
CA ASN A 173 -3.80 -3.04 12.36
C ASN A 173 -4.73 -1.87 12.07
N GLN A 174 -5.91 -2.13 11.50
CA GLN A 174 -6.92 -1.09 11.31
C GLN A 174 -7.42 -0.52 12.64
N SER A 175 -7.71 -1.37 13.63
CA SER A 175 -8.19 -0.94 14.94
C SER A 175 -7.12 -0.13 15.70
N HIS A 176 -5.85 -0.55 15.60
CA HIS A 176 -4.72 0.19 16.15
C HIS A 176 -4.53 1.56 15.48
N ALA A 177 -4.62 1.63 14.14
CA ALA A 177 -4.53 2.90 13.41
C ALA A 177 -5.67 3.87 13.75
N LEU A 178 -6.91 3.37 13.87
CA LEU A 178 -8.06 4.18 14.31
C LEU A 178 -7.84 4.72 15.72
N LYS A 179 -7.35 3.90 16.65
CA LYS A 179 -7.12 4.34 18.03
C LYS A 179 -5.99 5.37 18.15
N ILE A 180 -4.94 5.24 17.34
CA ILE A 180 -3.91 6.30 17.19
C ILE A 180 -4.53 7.59 16.67
N GLN A 181 -5.46 7.53 15.71
CA GLN A 181 -6.14 8.71 15.19
C GLN A 181 -7.00 9.40 16.25
N GLU A 182 -7.81 8.64 17.00
CA GLU A 182 -8.61 9.17 18.12
C GLU A 182 -7.72 9.82 19.20
N LEU A 183 -6.61 9.16 19.56
CA LEU A 183 -5.65 9.68 20.52
C LEU A 183 -4.97 10.97 20.02
N ASN A 184 -4.63 11.06 18.73
CA ASN A 184 -4.08 12.27 18.14
C ASN A 184 -5.05 13.46 18.18
N GLU A 185 -6.32 13.24 17.86
CA GLU A 185 -7.34 14.30 17.94
C GLU A 185 -7.51 14.79 19.37
N LEU A 186 -7.50 13.88 20.35
CA LEU A 186 -7.57 14.26 21.76
C LEU A 186 -6.30 15.00 22.23
N ILE A 187 -5.11 14.52 21.87
CA ILE A 187 -3.83 15.23 22.13
C ILE A 187 -3.88 16.65 21.57
N LYS A 188 -4.37 16.82 20.34
CA LYS A 188 -4.50 18.13 19.70
C LYS A 188 -5.43 19.06 20.49
N LYS A 189 -6.64 18.59 20.83
CA LYS A 189 -7.60 19.37 21.64
C LYS A 189 -7.04 19.72 23.02
N ALA A 190 -6.35 18.78 23.66
CA ALA A 190 -5.72 18.98 24.95
C ALA A 190 -4.57 20.00 24.88
N LEU A 191 -3.73 19.96 23.84
CA LEU A 191 -2.67 20.94 23.59
C LEU A 191 -3.23 22.34 23.33
N GLU A 192 -4.27 22.45 22.48
CA GLU A 192 -4.93 23.72 22.19
C GLU A 192 -5.52 24.34 23.47
N TYR A 193 -6.20 23.55 24.29
CA TYR A 193 -6.75 24.02 25.56
C TYR A 193 -5.68 24.36 26.59
N LYS A 194 -4.60 23.57 26.66
CA LYS A 194 -3.45 23.81 27.56
C LYS A 194 -2.90 25.23 27.44
N GLU A 195 -2.86 25.78 26.22
CA GLU A 195 -2.38 27.15 26.01
C GLU A 195 -3.35 28.23 26.50
N SER A 196 -4.63 27.90 26.69
CA SER A 196 -5.62 28.82 27.26
C SER A 196 -5.62 28.85 28.80
N ILE A 197 -5.04 27.83 29.46
CA ILE A 197 -4.99 27.72 30.92
C ILE A 197 -3.92 28.66 31.46
N LYS A 198 -4.32 29.59 32.34
CA LYS A 198 -3.39 30.49 33.03
C LYS A 198 -2.75 29.83 34.26
N ASN A 199 -3.50 28.98 34.96
CA ASN A 199 -3.01 28.31 36.16
C ASN A 199 -1.88 27.31 35.81
N THR A 200 -0.69 27.52 36.37
CA THR A 200 0.51 26.74 36.02
C THR A 200 0.44 25.29 36.49
N LEU A 201 -0.16 25.00 37.65
CA LEU A 201 -0.30 23.64 38.17
C LEU A 201 -1.24 22.80 37.31
N ILE A 202 -2.41 23.36 36.96
CA ILE A 202 -3.37 22.67 36.08
C ILE A 202 -2.76 22.47 34.69
N LYS A 203 -2.06 23.49 34.16
CA LYS A 203 -1.36 23.41 32.87
C LYS A 203 -0.32 22.30 32.86
N ASN A 204 0.47 22.14 33.94
CA ASN A 204 1.49 21.11 34.04
C ASN A 204 0.88 19.70 34.14
N VAL A 205 -0.17 19.50 34.96
CA VAL A 205 -0.85 18.19 35.06
C VAL A 205 -1.41 17.75 33.70
N LEU A 206 -2.01 18.66 32.94
CA LEU A 206 -2.48 18.35 31.59
C LEU A 206 -1.31 18.07 30.64
N ASN A 207 -0.19 18.80 30.76
CA ASN A 207 1.00 18.60 29.95
C ASN A 207 1.61 17.21 30.17
N ASP A 208 1.72 16.76 31.42
CA ASP A 208 2.26 15.44 31.76
C ASP A 208 1.38 14.32 31.17
N ALA A 209 0.05 14.46 31.26
CA ALA A 209 -0.88 13.52 30.65
C ALA A 209 -0.77 13.48 29.11
N ILE A 210 -0.59 14.65 28.48
CA ILE A 210 -0.34 14.74 27.03
C ILE A 210 0.97 14.04 26.67
N GLU A 211 2.04 14.24 27.44
CA GLU A 211 3.34 13.62 27.18
C GLU A 211 3.29 12.09 27.32
N ILE A 212 2.60 11.59 28.34
CA ILE A 212 2.33 10.15 28.51
C ILE A 212 1.56 9.59 27.30
N ALA A 213 0.53 10.29 26.84
CA ALA A 213 -0.25 9.89 25.68
C ALA A 213 0.58 9.89 24.37
N ILE A 214 1.43 10.90 24.15
CA ILE A 214 2.36 10.97 23.01
C ILE A 214 3.34 9.79 23.07
N ASN A 215 4.00 9.59 24.22
CA ASN A 215 4.93 8.49 24.41
C ASN A 215 4.28 7.14 24.14
N LYS A 216 3.01 6.96 24.55
CA LYS A 216 2.30 5.71 24.29
C LYS A 216 1.85 5.54 22.84
N LYS A 217 1.50 6.64 22.17
CA LYS A 217 1.18 6.66 20.74
C LYS A 217 2.39 6.26 19.88
N ASP A 218 3.57 6.77 20.24
CA ASP A 218 4.81 6.58 19.48
C ASP A 218 5.53 5.26 19.85
N ASP A 219 5.05 4.54 20.87
CA ASP A 219 5.51 3.21 21.24
C ASP A 219 5.21 2.18 20.13
N VAL A 220 6.27 1.67 19.51
CA VAL A 220 6.23 0.68 18.42
C VAL A 220 5.54 -0.63 18.86
N ASN A 221 5.51 -0.93 20.17
CA ASN A 221 4.87 -2.11 20.75
C ASN A 221 3.50 -1.82 21.38
N SER A 222 2.94 -0.63 21.16
CA SER A 222 1.62 -0.30 21.68
C SER A 222 0.55 -1.28 21.15
N THR A 223 -0.27 -1.80 22.05
CA THR A 223 -1.47 -2.58 21.72
C THR A 223 -2.70 -1.67 21.68
N VAL A 224 -3.78 -2.12 21.05
CA VAL A 224 -5.08 -1.39 21.02
C VAL A 224 -5.56 -1.06 22.44
N ASP A 225 -5.45 -2.02 23.37
CA ASP A 225 -5.82 -1.80 24.77
C ASP A 225 -4.96 -0.73 25.43
N SER A 226 -3.64 -0.77 25.20
CA SER A 226 -2.72 0.21 25.79
C SER A 226 -2.94 1.62 25.26
N LEU A 227 -3.31 1.77 23.97
CA LEU A 227 -3.71 3.05 23.38
C LEU A 227 -5.07 3.51 23.89
N THR A 228 -5.98 2.57 24.16
CA THR A 228 -7.29 2.87 24.73
C THR A 228 -7.18 3.37 26.16
N ASN A 229 -6.30 2.78 26.97
CA ASN A 229 -6.01 3.29 28.31
C ASN A 229 -5.39 4.69 28.24
N ALA A 230 -4.38 4.91 27.39
CA ALA A 230 -3.79 6.24 27.20
C ALA A 230 -4.81 7.29 26.75
N TYR A 231 -5.77 6.92 25.89
CA TYR A 231 -6.88 7.78 25.51
C TYR A 231 -7.76 8.13 26.71
N ASN A 232 -8.19 7.14 27.49
CA ASN A 232 -9.08 7.35 28.64
C ASN A 232 -8.39 8.17 29.75
N ASP A 233 -7.10 7.93 29.99
CA ASP A 233 -6.28 8.67 30.96
C ASP A 233 -6.15 10.14 30.54
N LEU A 234 -5.84 10.40 29.25
CA LEU A 234 -5.77 11.76 28.72
C LEU A 234 -7.13 12.45 28.74
N GLU A 235 -8.22 11.76 28.37
CA GLU A 235 -9.58 12.33 28.37
C GLU A 235 -9.98 12.74 29.79
N SER A 236 -9.72 11.86 30.77
CA SER A 236 -9.99 12.13 32.18
C SER A 236 -9.17 13.32 32.69
N ALA A 237 -7.87 13.37 32.38
CA ALA A 237 -7.01 14.50 32.73
C ALA A 237 -7.47 15.81 32.07
N PHE A 238 -7.90 15.73 30.81
CA PHE A 238 -8.39 16.86 30.03
C PHE A 238 -9.70 17.44 30.59
N GLN A 239 -10.68 16.60 30.91
CA GLN A 239 -11.94 17.07 31.52
C GLN A 239 -11.71 17.60 32.95
N ASN A 240 -10.84 16.96 33.73
CA ASN A 240 -10.47 17.46 35.07
C ASN A 240 -9.78 18.83 34.98
N ALA A 241 -8.87 19.02 34.02
CA ALA A 241 -8.22 20.30 33.79
C ALA A 241 -9.23 21.40 33.42
N LYS A 242 -10.25 21.09 32.60
CA LYS A 242 -11.35 22.02 32.29
C LYS A 242 -12.13 22.45 33.54
N SER A 243 -12.57 21.47 34.33
CA SER A 243 -13.34 21.75 35.56
C SER A 243 -12.54 22.62 36.52
N LYS A 244 -11.28 22.25 36.78
CA LYS A 244 -10.41 22.98 37.72
C LYS A 244 -10.02 24.36 37.21
N ASP A 245 -9.80 24.55 35.91
CA ASP A 245 -9.48 25.86 35.34
C ASP A 245 -10.69 26.81 35.45
N GLU A 246 -11.91 26.31 35.27
CA GLU A 246 -13.12 27.10 35.44
C GLU A 246 -13.37 27.48 36.90
N GLU A 247 -13.24 26.53 37.83
CA GLU A 247 -13.29 26.79 39.27
C GLU A 247 -12.26 27.84 39.70
N TRP A 248 -11.03 27.73 39.18
CA TRP A 248 -9.95 28.67 39.42
C TRP A 248 -10.27 30.06 38.86
N LYS A 249 -10.78 30.16 37.62
CA LYS A 249 -11.19 31.42 36.99
C LYS A 249 -12.27 32.13 37.79
N ILE A 250 -13.26 31.41 38.31
CA ILE A 250 -14.32 31.96 39.16
C ILE A 250 -13.72 32.52 40.46
N ALA A 251 -12.86 31.77 41.16
CA ALA A 251 -12.23 32.23 42.39
C ALA A 251 -11.31 33.45 42.16
N TYR A 252 -10.50 33.41 41.09
CA TYR A 252 -9.65 34.52 40.66
C TYR A 252 -10.49 35.78 40.34
N GLY A 253 -11.59 35.59 39.59
CA GLY A 253 -12.52 36.68 39.25
C GLY A 253 -13.17 37.31 40.49
N LYS A 254 -13.59 36.50 41.47
CA LYS A 254 -14.13 36.99 42.74
C LYS A 254 -13.11 37.82 43.53
N LEU A 255 -11.87 37.33 43.67
CA LEU A 255 -10.81 38.05 44.36
C LEU A 255 -10.47 39.38 43.67
N LYS A 256 -10.25 39.37 42.35
CA LYS A 256 -9.98 40.61 41.59
C LYS A 256 -11.15 41.60 41.61
N SER A 257 -12.39 41.11 41.55
CA SER A 257 -13.59 41.93 41.68
C SER A 257 -13.63 42.60 43.06
N LYS A 258 -13.34 41.85 44.13
CA LYS A 258 -13.32 42.40 45.49
C LYS A 258 -12.21 43.42 45.70
N ILE A 259 -11.00 43.15 45.19
CA ILE A 259 -9.90 44.12 45.17
C ILE A 259 -10.32 45.42 44.48
N SER A 260 -10.97 45.32 43.31
CA SER A 260 -11.45 46.46 42.53
C SER A 260 -12.56 47.23 43.25
N GLU A 261 -13.52 46.52 43.85
CA GLU A 261 -14.61 47.09 44.66
C GLU A 261 -14.03 47.93 45.81
N ILE A 262 -13.03 47.41 46.51
CA ILE A 262 -12.37 48.12 47.62
C ILE A 262 -11.59 49.32 47.09
N HIS A 263 -10.87 49.18 45.97
CA HIS A 263 -10.13 50.30 45.36
C HIS A 263 -11.04 51.46 44.97
N LEU A 264 -12.24 51.18 44.44
CA LEU A 264 -13.22 52.19 44.05
C LEU A 264 -13.85 52.89 45.26
N ASN A 265 -14.00 52.19 46.38
CA ASN A 265 -14.74 52.69 47.54
C ASN A 265 -13.85 53.15 48.71
N LYS A 266 -12.54 52.87 48.71
CA LYS A 266 -11.68 53.15 49.88
C LYS A 266 -11.67 54.61 50.33
N SER A 267 -11.89 55.55 49.41
CA SER A 267 -11.99 56.98 49.72
C SER A 267 -13.32 57.40 50.36
N SER A 268 -14.38 56.60 50.26
CA SER A 268 -15.70 56.93 50.83
C SER A 268 -15.90 56.37 52.25
N TYR A 269 -15.01 55.50 52.73
CA TYR A 269 -15.12 54.91 54.08
C TYR A 269 -14.74 55.88 55.22
N GLY A 270 -14.13 57.02 54.90
CA GLY A 270 -13.73 58.03 55.89
C GLY A 270 -12.64 57.54 56.84
N PHE A 271 -11.72 56.72 56.32
CA PHE A 271 -10.52 56.25 56.98
C PHE A 271 -9.46 57.35 57.07
N ASN A 272 -8.66 57.32 58.13
CA ASN A 272 -7.45 58.14 58.25
C ASN A 272 -6.27 57.48 57.52
N ASP A 273 -5.11 58.15 57.49
CA ASP A 273 -3.94 57.67 56.74
C ASP A 273 -3.41 56.32 57.24
N GLU A 274 -3.46 56.07 58.54
CA GLU A 274 -3.00 54.81 59.15
C GLU A 274 -3.93 53.64 58.79
N GLU A 275 -5.25 53.86 58.88
CA GLU A 275 -6.30 52.92 58.46
C GLU A 275 -6.23 52.62 56.95
N LEU A 276 -5.98 53.64 56.12
CA LEU A 276 -5.77 53.49 54.68
C LEU A 276 -4.50 52.71 54.35
N ASN A 277 -3.42 52.93 55.09
CA ASN A 277 -2.17 52.21 54.89
C ASN A 277 -2.33 50.71 55.24
N GLU A 278 -2.97 50.39 56.38
CA GLU A 278 -3.31 49.01 56.75
C GLU A 278 -4.15 48.32 55.65
N LEU A 279 -5.15 49.02 55.09
CA LEU A 279 -5.98 48.50 54.01
C LEU A 279 -5.19 48.29 52.70
N ASN A 280 -4.33 49.23 52.32
CA ASN A 280 -3.52 49.10 51.11
C ASN A 280 -2.55 47.91 51.20
N VAL A 281 -1.95 47.66 52.36
CA VAL A 281 -1.10 46.48 52.58
C VAL A 281 -1.90 45.18 52.40
N ALA A 282 -3.12 45.11 52.94
CA ALA A 282 -3.99 43.94 52.76
C ALA A 282 -4.39 43.74 51.28
N ILE A 283 -4.66 44.84 50.56
CA ILE A 283 -4.91 44.79 49.12
C ILE A 283 -3.69 44.28 48.35
N GLU A 284 -2.49 44.78 48.65
CA GLU A 284 -1.25 44.33 48.00
C GLU A 284 -1.00 42.84 48.22
N GLN A 285 -1.20 42.34 49.45
CA GLN A 285 -1.07 40.92 49.76
C GLN A 285 -2.07 40.07 48.96
N ALA A 286 -3.33 40.50 48.88
CA ALA A 286 -4.35 39.86 48.07
C ALA A 286 -4.01 39.91 46.56
N ASP A 287 -3.43 41.00 46.08
CA ASP A 287 -3.02 41.16 44.68
C ASP A 287 -1.81 40.28 44.32
N VAL A 288 -0.85 40.12 45.24
CA VAL A 288 0.26 39.15 45.10
C VAL A 288 -0.30 37.73 44.97
N VAL A 289 -1.27 37.36 45.79
CA VAL A 289 -1.94 36.04 45.71
C VAL A 289 -2.69 35.88 44.38
N ALA A 290 -3.39 36.92 43.92
CA ALA A 290 -4.11 36.89 42.63
C ALA A 290 -3.16 36.78 41.43
N ASN A 291 -2.01 37.46 41.47
CA ASN A 291 -1.06 37.51 40.37
C ASN A 291 -0.13 36.29 40.30
N ASN A 292 -0.09 35.45 41.34
CA ASN A 292 0.59 34.16 41.29
C ASN A 292 -0.34 33.07 40.74
N TYR A 293 -0.23 32.80 39.43
CA TYR A 293 -1.03 31.79 38.74
C TYR A 293 -0.75 30.34 39.17
N SER A 294 0.16 30.09 40.11
CA SER A 294 0.36 28.76 40.69
C SER A 294 -0.56 28.48 41.87
N ASN A 295 -1.26 29.50 42.39
CA ASN A 295 -2.16 29.35 43.52
C ASN A 295 -3.42 28.58 43.12
N ASP A 296 -3.88 27.70 44.01
CA ASP A 296 -5.11 26.95 43.82
C ASP A 296 -6.35 27.76 44.21
N LYS A 297 -7.53 27.20 43.95
CA LYS A 297 -8.83 27.81 44.27
C LYS A 297 -8.91 28.20 45.75
N ASN A 298 -8.46 27.33 46.66
CA ASN A 298 -8.57 27.55 48.10
C ASN A 298 -7.70 28.72 48.57
N THR A 299 -6.49 28.85 48.02
CA THR A 299 -5.60 29.97 48.31
C THR A 299 -6.22 31.30 47.87
N LEU A 300 -6.86 31.34 46.68
CA LEU A 300 -7.57 32.53 46.19
C LEU A 300 -8.80 32.87 47.04
N ASP A 301 -9.62 31.88 47.38
CA ASP A 301 -10.80 32.06 48.23
C ASP A 301 -10.40 32.53 49.65
N ASN A 302 -9.34 31.97 50.22
CA ASN A 302 -8.82 32.36 51.54
C ASN A 302 -8.33 33.81 51.53
N ALA A 303 -7.54 34.22 50.52
CA ALA A 303 -7.06 35.60 50.41
C ALA A 303 -8.22 36.61 50.26
N ARG A 304 -9.32 36.22 49.58
CA ARG A 304 -10.54 37.03 49.51
C ARG A 304 -11.17 37.21 50.88
N VAL A 305 -11.34 36.12 51.62
CA VAL A 305 -11.94 36.14 52.97
C VAL A 305 -11.06 36.93 53.94
N GLU A 306 -9.74 36.79 53.86
CA GLU A 306 -8.79 37.57 54.66
C GLU A 306 -8.91 39.08 54.37
N LEU A 307 -8.97 39.46 53.08
CA LEU A 307 -9.17 40.86 52.67
C LEU A 307 -10.52 41.42 53.15
N GLU A 308 -11.60 40.63 53.06
CA GLU A 308 -12.94 40.99 53.55
C GLU A 308 -12.96 41.19 55.07
N ASN A 309 -12.32 40.28 55.81
CA ASN A 309 -12.21 40.37 57.26
C ASN A 309 -11.39 41.58 57.68
N LYS A 310 -10.26 41.85 56.99
CA LYS A 310 -9.41 43.01 57.30
C LYS A 310 -10.12 44.32 57.01
N LEU A 311 -10.87 44.42 55.91
CA LEU A 311 -11.73 45.57 55.63
C LEU A 311 -12.74 45.80 56.75
N LYS A 312 -13.41 44.74 57.21
CA LYS A 312 -14.42 44.82 58.28
C LYS A 312 -13.81 45.26 59.61
N GLU A 313 -12.63 44.74 59.95
CA GLU A 313 -11.85 45.14 61.14
C GLU A 313 -11.54 46.64 61.12
N ILE A 314 -11.03 47.15 59.98
CA ILE A 314 -10.70 48.57 59.81
C ILE A 314 -11.97 49.45 59.85
N GLN A 315 -13.08 49.00 59.26
CA GLN A 315 -14.37 49.70 59.35
C GLN A 315 -14.85 49.83 60.80
N GLN A 316 -14.71 48.77 61.60
CA GLN A 316 -15.06 48.80 63.03
C GLN A 316 -14.14 49.72 63.83
N LYS A 317 -12.83 49.71 63.56
CA LYS A 317 -11.84 50.61 64.17
C LYS A 317 -12.15 52.08 63.87
N ALA A 318 -12.48 52.40 62.62
CA ALA A 318 -12.84 53.75 62.19
C ALA A 318 -14.16 54.24 62.82
N GLU A 319 -15.18 53.37 62.93
CA GLU A 319 -16.45 53.69 63.58
C GLU A 319 -16.27 53.95 65.08
N ALA A 320 -15.49 53.11 65.77
CA ALA A 320 -15.16 53.30 67.18
C ALA A 320 -14.42 54.63 67.44
N ARG A 321 -13.49 55.02 66.55
CA ARG A 321 -12.81 56.32 66.60
C ARG A 321 -13.80 57.48 66.49
N LYS A 322 -14.69 57.46 65.49
CA LYS A 322 -15.71 58.51 65.28
C LYS A 322 -16.70 58.63 66.45
N GLN A 323 -17.06 57.49 67.05
CA GLN A 323 -17.92 57.46 68.24
C GLN A 323 -17.21 58.02 69.48
N ASP A 324 -15.93 57.69 69.70
CA ASP A 324 -15.13 58.27 70.79
C ASP A 324 -14.96 59.80 70.61
N GLU A 325 -14.64 60.26 69.39
CA GLU A 325 -14.54 61.68 69.06
C GLU A 325 -15.86 62.42 69.35
N THR A 326 -17.00 61.87 68.93
CA THR A 326 -18.34 62.46 69.18
C THR A 326 -18.68 62.50 70.66
N LEU A 327 -18.41 61.40 71.39
CA LEU A 327 -18.68 61.30 72.82
C LEU A 327 -17.87 62.33 73.62
N VAL A 328 -16.57 62.47 73.33
CA VAL A 328 -15.69 63.43 74.01
C VAL A 328 -16.08 64.87 73.64
N LYS A 329 -16.43 65.15 72.37
CA LYS A 329 -16.92 66.47 71.92
C LYS A 329 -18.20 66.87 72.66
N ASN A 330 -19.13 65.93 72.87
CA ASN A 330 -20.36 66.16 73.64
C ASN A 330 -20.08 66.40 75.12
N LYS A 331 -19.16 65.64 75.74
CA LYS A 331 -18.73 65.85 77.13
C LYS A 331 -18.07 67.22 77.33
N LEU A 332 -17.23 67.65 76.38
CA LEU A 332 -16.62 68.99 76.38
C LEU A 332 -17.66 70.11 76.28
N LYS A 333 -18.64 69.98 75.37
CA LYS A 333 -19.75 70.95 75.25
C LYS A 333 -20.61 71.03 76.51
N ALA A 334 -20.93 69.89 77.12
CA ALA A 334 -21.68 69.86 78.37
C ALA A 334 -20.91 70.54 79.52
N LEU A 335 -19.60 70.29 79.63
CA LEU A 335 -18.76 70.96 80.62
C LEU A 335 -18.66 72.47 80.37
N ILE A 336 -18.50 72.90 79.11
CA ILE A 336 -18.53 74.33 78.75
C ILE A 336 -19.81 75.01 79.26
N ASN A 337 -20.98 74.38 79.04
CA ASN A 337 -22.25 74.91 79.51
C ASN A 337 -22.31 74.97 81.03
N GLN A 338 -21.91 73.89 81.72
CA GLN A 338 -21.88 73.83 83.18
C GLN A 338 -20.99 74.92 83.80
N VAL A 339 -19.80 75.15 83.22
CA VAL A 339 -18.87 76.19 83.67
C VAL A 339 -19.44 77.59 83.41
N ALA A 340 -20.13 77.78 82.29
CA ALA A 340 -20.77 79.05 81.94
C ALA A 340 -21.94 79.40 82.86
N GLU A 341 -22.77 78.41 83.22
CA GLU A 341 -23.87 78.56 84.20
C GLU A 341 -23.30 78.96 85.57
N PHE A 342 -22.33 78.22 86.11
CA PHE A 342 -21.69 78.56 87.39
C PHE A 342 -21.09 79.98 87.41
N ARG A 343 -20.39 80.35 86.33
CA ARG A 343 -19.83 81.71 86.18
C ARG A 343 -20.90 82.80 86.23
N ASN A 344 -22.05 82.57 85.59
CA ASN A 344 -23.09 83.58 85.46
C ASN A 344 -23.95 83.69 86.72
N ASP A 345 -24.33 82.55 87.29
CA ASP A 345 -25.43 82.44 88.25
C ASP A 345 -24.92 82.36 89.71
N VAL A 346 -23.68 81.92 89.91
CA VAL A 346 -23.12 81.64 91.25
C VAL A 346 -21.98 82.59 91.60
N VAL A 347 -21.06 82.84 90.67
CA VAL A 347 -19.85 83.64 90.95
C VAL A 347 -20.13 85.15 90.91
N ILE A 348 -20.17 85.78 92.09
CA ILE A 348 -20.27 87.25 92.26
C ILE A 348 -18.90 87.93 92.13
N ASN A 349 -17.83 87.27 92.59
CA ASN A 349 -16.47 87.81 92.54
C ASN A 349 -16.01 88.05 91.08
N THR A 350 -15.65 89.30 90.77
CA THR A 350 -15.36 89.73 89.40
C THR A 350 -14.06 89.11 88.83
N GLN A 351 -13.06 88.82 89.67
CA GLN A 351 -11.80 88.22 89.21
C GLN A 351 -11.97 86.76 88.80
N ILE A 352 -12.71 85.97 89.60
CA ILE A 352 -13.03 84.57 89.28
C ILE A 352 -13.89 84.50 88.00
N LYS A 353 -14.83 85.44 87.82
CA LYS A 353 -15.71 85.53 86.65
C LYS A 353 -14.96 85.76 85.33
N ASN A 354 -13.96 86.63 85.35
CA ASN A 354 -13.14 86.93 84.16
C ASN A 354 -12.25 85.73 83.77
N LYS A 355 -11.65 85.04 84.74
CA LYS A 355 -10.79 83.88 84.47
C LYS A 355 -11.58 82.71 83.85
N LEU A 356 -12.75 82.39 84.39
CA LEU A 356 -13.64 81.36 83.83
C LEU A 356 -14.08 81.68 82.38
N SER A 357 -14.27 82.96 82.04
CA SER A 357 -14.62 83.35 80.66
C SER A 357 -13.51 83.06 79.65
N GLN A 358 -12.26 83.24 80.04
CA GLN A 358 -11.11 82.91 79.18
C GLN A 358 -11.03 81.40 78.94
N ASP A 359 -11.16 80.59 80.00
CA ASP A 359 -11.03 79.14 79.91
C ASP A 359 -12.19 78.50 79.11
N ILE A 360 -13.42 79.06 79.20
CA ILE A 360 -14.56 78.69 78.34
C ILE A 360 -14.26 78.95 76.86
N ASN A 361 -13.69 80.12 76.54
CA ASN A 361 -13.40 80.50 75.15
C ASN A 361 -12.33 79.58 74.53
N GLU A 362 -11.28 79.24 75.28
CA GLU A 362 -10.24 78.30 74.84
C GLU A 362 -10.83 76.90 74.56
N ALA A 363 -11.68 76.38 75.46
CA ALA A 363 -12.33 75.09 75.29
C ALA A 363 -13.34 75.09 74.13
N SER A 364 -14.08 76.18 73.93
CA SER A 364 -15.07 76.33 72.85
C SER A 364 -14.43 76.30 71.46
N ASN A 365 -13.23 76.88 71.31
CA ASN A 365 -12.50 76.86 70.04
C ASN A 365 -12.11 75.43 69.63
N VAL A 366 -11.76 74.57 70.58
CA VAL A 366 -11.47 73.15 70.31
C VAL A 366 -12.76 72.36 70.04
N ALA A 367 -13.84 72.63 70.80
CA ALA A 367 -15.13 71.95 70.65
C ALA A 367 -15.87 72.27 69.34
N ASN A 368 -15.60 73.42 68.72
CA ASN A 368 -16.20 73.86 67.46
C ASN A 368 -15.32 73.57 66.23
N ASN A 369 -14.11 73.04 66.43
CA ASN A 369 -13.29 72.58 65.32
C ASN A 369 -13.73 71.16 64.90
N ASP A 370 -14.21 71.02 63.67
CA ASP A 370 -14.66 69.73 63.13
C ASP A 370 -13.51 68.76 62.80
N LEU A 371 -12.27 69.23 62.87
CA LEU A 371 -11.05 68.42 62.68
C LEU A 371 -10.32 68.10 64.01
N ALA A 372 -10.92 68.40 65.16
CA ALA A 372 -10.29 68.12 66.46
C ALA A 372 -10.27 66.61 66.74
N SER A 373 -9.06 66.05 66.96
CA SER A 373 -8.89 64.65 67.34
C SER A 373 -9.43 64.36 68.74
N SER A 374 -9.78 63.09 69.03
CA SER A 374 -10.21 62.65 70.37
C SER A 374 -9.23 63.09 71.47
N GLU A 375 -7.93 63.04 71.20
CA GLU A 375 -6.89 63.47 72.14
C GLU A 375 -6.91 64.98 72.41
N SER A 376 -7.07 65.80 71.36
CA SER A 376 -7.19 67.25 71.53
C SER A 376 -8.47 67.65 72.29
N LEU A 377 -9.57 66.92 72.07
CA LEU A 377 -10.84 67.10 72.77
C LEU A 377 -10.75 66.68 74.25
N LYS A 378 -10.08 65.55 74.55
CA LYS A 378 -9.84 65.07 75.93
C LYS A 378 -8.97 66.04 76.73
N ASN A 379 -7.90 66.55 76.11
CA ASN A 379 -7.01 67.51 76.75
C ASN A 379 -7.73 68.84 77.05
N ALA A 380 -8.57 69.33 76.13
CA ALA A 380 -9.41 70.51 76.37
C ALA A 380 -10.44 70.27 77.49
N TYR A 381 -11.07 69.08 77.54
CA TYR A 381 -12.01 68.71 78.60
C TYR A 381 -11.34 68.68 79.98
N ASN A 382 -10.21 67.99 80.11
CA ASN A 382 -9.50 67.90 81.39
C ASN A 382 -9.02 69.28 81.86
N LYS A 383 -8.44 70.08 80.95
CA LYS A 383 -7.99 71.43 81.28
C LYS A 383 -9.14 72.32 81.78
N LEU A 384 -10.28 72.33 81.09
CA LEU A 384 -11.44 73.12 81.52
C LEU A 384 -12.00 72.62 82.86
N LYS A 385 -12.04 71.30 83.06
CA LYS A 385 -12.52 70.68 84.30
C LYS A 385 -11.65 71.09 85.49
N ASP A 386 -10.33 70.99 85.35
CA ASP A 386 -9.40 71.34 86.42
C ASP A 386 -9.48 72.84 86.77
N GLN A 387 -9.56 73.71 85.76
CA GLN A 387 -9.75 75.15 86.00
C GLN A 387 -11.11 75.46 86.64
N PHE A 388 -12.15 74.71 86.26
CA PHE A 388 -13.48 74.86 86.84
C PHE A 388 -13.50 74.50 88.32
N GLU A 389 -12.92 73.36 88.71
CA GLU A 389 -12.84 72.95 90.11
C GLU A 389 -12.03 73.95 90.95
N ILE A 390 -10.89 74.45 90.43
CA ILE A 390 -10.10 75.50 91.11
C ILE A 390 -10.95 76.77 91.33
N ALA A 391 -11.68 77.22 90.30
CA ALA A 391 -12.53 78.40 90.40
C ALA A 391 -13.72 78.19 91.35
N LYS A 392 -14.28 76.97 91.37
CA LYS A 392 -15.36 76.57 92.26
C LYS A 392 -14.92 76.56 93.72
N THR A 393 -13.79 75.92 94.04
CA THR A 393 -13.21 75.93 95.39
C THR A 393 -12.88 77.35 95.86
N ASN A 394 -12.26 78.17 95.00
CA ASN A 394 -11.95 79.56 95.35
C ASN A 394 -13.22 80.40 95.61
N HIS A 395 -14.31 80.13 94.89
CA HIS A 395 -15.59 80.78 95.13
C HIS A 395 -16.26 80.28 96.42
N GLU A 396 -16.29 78.96 96.65
CA GLU A 396 -16.87 78.35 97.85
C GLU A 396 -16.15 78.83 99.12
N GLU A 397 -14.82 78.92 99.10
CA GLU A 397 -14.05 79.45 100.23
C GLU A 397 -14.30 80.94 100.49
N TRP A 398 -14.48 81.73 99.43
CA TRP A 398 -14.86 83.15 99.58
C TRP A 398 -16.31 83.29 100.09
N ALA A 399 -17.24 82.52 99.55
CA ALA A 399 -18.66 82.53 99.91
C ALA A 399 -18.88 82.08 101.36
N LEU A 400 -18.16 81.05 101.81
CA LEU A 400 -18.17 80.59 103.21
C LEU A 400 -17.71 81.69 104.16
N SER A 401 -16.62 82.40 103.87
CA SER A 401 -16.15 83.51 104.72
C SER A 401 -17.10 84.71 104.69
N HIS A 402 -17.73 84.97 103.55
CA HIS A 402 -18.71 86.04 103.35
C HIS A 402 -20.03 85.75 104.10
N ASP A 403 -20.60 84.56 103.93
CA ASP A 403 -21.86 84.14 104.57
C ASP A 403 -21.67 83.87 106.06
N ALA A 404 -20.49 83.38 106.49
CA ALA A 404 -20.23 83.21 107.91
C ALA A 404 -20.12 84.54 108.66
N LEU A 405 -19.53 85.59 108.06
CA LEU A 405 -19.54 86.93 108.65
C LEU A 405 -20.97 87.47 108.73
N LYS A 406 -21.77 87.29 107.66
CA LYS A 406 -23.18 87.70 107.61
C LYS A 406 -24.04 87.02 108.68
N ASN A 407 -23.95 85.70 108.78
CA ASN A 407 -24.75 84.93 109.74
C ASN A 407 -24.45 85.33 111.18
N VAL A 408 -23.18 85.62 111.52
CA VAL A 408 -22.81 86.06 112.86
C VAL A 408 -23.30 87.50 113.13
N ILE A 409 -23.32 88.38 112.12
CA ILE A 409 -23.96 89.72 112.20
C ILE A 409 -25.45 89.59 112.46
N ASP A 410 -26.15 88.80 111.65
CA ASP A 410 -27.60 88.62 111.74
C ASP A 410 -27.98 87.94 113.08
N GLU A 411 -27.20 86.96 113.56
CA GLU A 411 -27.41 86.28 114.85
C GLU A 411 -27.17 87.19 116.05
N ALA A 412 -26.10 87.99 116.03
CA ALA A 412 -25.78 88.94 117.10
C ALA A 412 -26.82 90.08 117.15
N GLU A 413 -27.28 90.59 116.00
CA GLU A 413 -28.37 91.57 115.91
C GLU A 413 -29.67 91.01 116.50
N PHE A 414 -30.06 89.80 116.11
CA PHE A 414 -31.30 89.16 116.58
C PHE A 414 -31.29 88.87 118.10
N TYR A 415 -30.17 88.37 118.66
CA TYR A 415 -30.04 88.11 120.10
C TYR A 415 -30.02 89.40 120.94
N SER A 416 -29.46 90.50 120.40
CA SER A 416 -29.46 91.81 121.06
C SER A 416 -30.87 92.44 121.13
N MET A 417 -31.74 92.17 120.14
CA MET A 417 -33.12 92.67 120.10
C MET A 417 -34.09 91.94 121.04
N LEU A 418 -33.81 90.69 121.43
CA LEU A 418 -34.72 89.87 122.26
C LEU A 418 -34.63 90.13 123.78
N ASN A 419 -33.66 90.92 124.27
CA ASN A 419 -33.38 91.06 125.71
C ASN A 419 -33.24 92.53 126.21
N ILE A 420 -34.12 93.40 125.70
CA ILE A 420 -34.09 94.87 125.86
C ILE A 420 -34.23 95.40 127.32
N ASN A 421 -34.56 94.57 128.32
CA ASN A 421 -34.77 95.02 129.71
C ASN A 421 -33.62 94.70 130.70
N ARG A 422 -32.42 94.33 130.25
CA ARG A 422 -31.22 94.16 131.10
C ARG A 422 -30.03 94.95 130.53
N ASN A 423 -30.03 96.25 130.84
CA ASN A 423 -29.34 97.27 130.05
C ASN A 423 -27.85 97.47 130.36
N GLU A 424 -27.23 96.71 131.28
CA GLU A 424 -25.79 96.85 131.59
C GLU A 424 -24.91 95.70 131.07
N GLU A 425 -25.48 94.64 130.49
CA GLU A 425 -24.72 93.44 130.07
C GLU A 425 -24.71 93.18 128.54
N LEU A 426 -25.25 94.09 127.70
CA LEU A 426 -25.34 93.96 126.22
C LEU A 426 -24.51 94.96 125.40
N SER A 427 -23.82 95.91 126.04
CA SER A 427 -23.13 97.02 125.36
C SER A 427 -21.99 96.57 124.42
N ASP A 428 -21.27 95.50 124.76
CA ASP A 428 -20.12 95.02 123.98
C ASP A 428 -20.55 94.26 122.71
N LEU A 429 -21.73 93.62 122.70
CA LEU A 429 -22.27 92.93 121.53
C LEU A 429 -22.74 93.93 120.46
N LEU A 430 -23.35 95.04 120.86
CA LEU A 430 -23.90 96.05 119.93
C LEU A 430 -22.81 96.83 119.18
N LEU A 431 -21.66 97.08 119.79
CA LEU A 431 -20.56 97.81 119.17
C LEU A 431 -19.85 96.98 118.09
N GLU A 432 -19.67 95.68 118.33
CA GLU A 432 -18.96 94.78 117.41
C GLU A 432 -19.82 94.39 116.18
N ILE A 433 -21.15 94.44 116.30
CA ILE A 433 -22.09 94.26 115.18
C ILE A 433 -21.87 95.34 114.11
N GLN A 434 -21.74 96.59 114.52
CA GLN A 434 -21.67 97.74 113.62
C GLN A 434 -20.39 97.73 112.77
N ASP A 435 -19.25 97.39 113.37
CA ASP A 435 -17.96 97.30 112.68
C ASP A 435 -17.92 96.14 111.66
N SER A 436 -18.57 95.03 111.99
CA SER A 436 -18.63 93.85 111.12
C SER A 436 -19.45 94.07 109.84
N LYS A 437 -20.49 94.91 109.90
CA LYS A 437 -21.38 95.24 108.76
C LYS A 437 -20.67 96.00 107.63
N THR A 438 -19.75 96.89 107.99
CA THR A 438 -18.97 97.71 107.02
C THR A 438 -18.01 96.85 106.18
N VAL A 439 -17.49 95.75 106.72
CA VAL A 439 -16.57 94.83 106.01
C VAL A 439 -17.34 93.88 105.09
N TYR A 440 -18.54 93.47 105.47
CA TYR A 440 -19.42 92.59 104.69
C TYR A 440 -19.91 93.22 103.37
N GLU A 441 -20.17 94.53 103.32
CA GLU A 441 -20.77 95.19 102.14
C GLU A 441 -19.79 95.53 101.00
N ALA A 442 -18.47 95.36 101.18
CA ALA A 442 -17.46 95.66 100.17
C ALA A 442 -17.21 94.48 99.21
N SER A 443 -17.66 94.62 97.96
CA SER A 443 -17.63 93.58 96.90
C SER A 443 -16.24 93.16 96.39
N ASN A 444 -15.17 93.81 96.88
CA ASN A 444 -13.76 93.49 96.57
C ASN A 444 -12.96 93.03 97.80
N SER A 445 -13.62 92.68 98.90
CA SER A 445 -12.95 92.17 100.11
C SER A 445 -12.39 90.77 99.89
N ASP A 446 -11.13 90.56 100.29
CA ASP A 446 -10.48 89.25 100.27
C ASP A 446 -10.83 88.42 101.52
N LYS A 447 -10.66 87.10 101.40
CA LYS A 447 -10.98 86.12 102.45
C LYS A 447 -10.36 86.49 103.81
N LEU A 448 -9.12 86.96 103.80
CA LEU A 448 -8.36 87.29 105.01
C LEU A 448 -8.98 88.46 105.81
N LYS A 449 -9.62 89.42 105.15
CA LYS A 449 -10.34 90.51 105.83
C LYS A 449 -11.69 90.09 106.39
N LEU A 450 -12.41 89.20 105.71
CA LEU A 450 -13.71 88.67 106.16
C LEU A 450 -13.54 87.79 107.42
N ASP A 451 -12.54 86.91 107.42
CA ASP A 451 -12.31 85.96 108.53
C ASP A 451 -11.87 86.65 109.83
N ASN A 452 -11.05 87.70 109.76
CA ASN A 452 -10.58 88.43 110.95
C ASN A 452 -11.72 89.18 111.67
N GLN A 453 -12.74 89.62 110.94
CA GLN A 453 -13.84 90.39 111.51
C GLN A 453 -14.90 89.48 112.16
N LYS A 454 -15.11 88.29 111.58
CA LYS A 454 -16.00 87.26 112.12
C LYS A 454 -15.58 86.82 113.54
N ILE A 455 -14.29 86.58 113.75
CA ILE A 455 -13.75 86.07 115.03
C ILE A 455 -14.01 87.03 116.20
N LYS A 456 -14.04 88.34 115.96
CA LYS A 456 -14.33 89.31 117.02
C LYS A 456 -15.80 89.27 117.45
N LEU A 457 -16.72 89.19 116.48
CA LEU A 457 -18.15 89.18 116.73
C LEU A 457 -18.65 87.87 117.37
N GLU A 458 -18.08 86.72 116.99
CA GLU A 458 -18.43 85.41 117.56
C GLU A 458 -18.13 85.28 119.06
N ASN A 459 -17.05 85.91 119.54
CA ASN A 459 -16.66 85.84 120.95
C ASN A 459 -17.61 86.64 121.87
N ALA A 460 -18.19 87.73 121.38
CA ALA A 460 -19.19 88.51 122.13
C ALA A 460 -20.55 87.80 122.18
N TYR A 461 -20.94 87.16 121.07
CA TYR A 461 -22.21 86.47 120.91
C TYR A 461 -22.33 85.17 121.72
N LYS A 462 -21.25 84.38 121.79
CA LYS A 462 -21.22 83.04 122.43
C LYS A 462 -21.46 83.05 123.94
N LYS A 463 -21.13 84.15 124.64
CA LYS A 463 -21.31 84.29 126.10
C LYS A 463 -22.78 84.44 126.54
N THR A 464 -23.65 84.86 125.62
CA THR A 464 -25.05 85.23 125.90
C THR A 464 -26.05 84.14 125.47
N LYS A 465 -25.64 83.25 124.56
CA LYS A 465 -26.48 82.20 123.93
C LYS A 465 -26.57 80.88 124.71
N GLU A 466 -25.67 80.59 125.63
CA GLU A 466 -25.66 79.31 126.39
C GLU A 466 -26.78 79.18 127.45
N LEU A 467 -27.66 80.17 127.61
CA LEU A 467 -28.65 80.24 128.69
C LEU A 467 -30.07 79.71 128.35
N ILE A 468 -30.45 79.40 127.09
CA ILE A 468 -31.90 79.28 126.75
C ILE A 468 -32.42 78.07 125.90
N ASP A 469 -31.65 77.29 125.13
CA ASP A 469 -32.29 76.41 124.10
C ASP A 469 -32.43 74.88 124.42
N LEU A 470 -33.68 74.41 124.63
CA LEU A 470 -34.17 73.02 124.49
C LEU A 470 -35.69 73.12 124.15
N THR A 471 -36.31 72.79 122.98
CA THR A 471 -36.49 71.48 122.28
C THR A 471 -37.42 71.69 121.03
N LYS A 472 -37.36 70.86 119.97
CA LYS A 472 -38.12 70.96 118.65
C LYS A 472 -39.25 69.91 118.46
N SER A 473 -40.17 70.12 117.48
CA SER A 473 -41.51 69.46 117.29
C SER A 473 -41.80 68.74 115.93
N GLN A 474 -42.93 68.02 115.85
CA GLN A 474 -43.43 66.92 114.97
C GLN A 474 -43.71 67.17 113.46
N GLU A 475 -43.44 68.34 112.87
CA GLU A 475 -43.70 68.58 111.42
C GLU A 475 -42.73 67.83 110.50
N GLU A 476 -41.50 67.57 110.98
CA GLU A 476 -40.44 66.84 110.28
C GLU A 476 -40.86 65.40 109.89
N LEU A 477 -41.69 64.75 110.71
CA LEU A 477 -42.07 63.34 110.53
C LEU A 477 -43.03 63.12 109.33
N ALA A 478 -43.76 64.15 108.90
CA ALA A 478 -44.69 64.05 107.78
C ALA A 478 -44.00 64.23 106.41
N LYS A 479 -42.95 65.06 106.33
CA LYS A 479 -42.15 65.27 105.12
C LYS A 479 -41.31 64.02 104.77
N GLU A 480 -40.78 63.35 105.78
CA GLU A 480 -39.96 62.13 105.63
C GLU A 480 -40.73 60.99 104.92
N LYS A 481 -42.04 60.83 105.19
CA LYS A 481 -42.85 59.76 104.58
C LYS A 481 -43.12 59.95 103.08
N LEU A 482 -43.35 61.17 102.62
CA LEU A 482 -43.59 61.46 101.20
C LEU A 482 -42.30 61.33 100.37
N GLU A 483 -41.16 61.73 100.95
CA GLU A 483 -39.84 61.62 100.33
C GLU A 483 -39.44 60.16 100.05
N ILE A 484 -39.76 59.23 100.97
CA ILE A 484 -39.53 57.79 100.78
C ILE A 484 -40.29 57.25 99.55
N LEU A 485 -41.55 57.63 99.36
CA LEU A 485 -42.36 57.12 98.24
C LEU A 485 -41.91 57.70 96.88
N ILE A 486 -41.49 58.97 96.85
CA ILE A 486 -40.88 59.59 95.66
C ILE A 486 -39.63 58.82 95.24
N ASN A 487 -38.77 58.47 96.19
CA ASN A 487 -37.55 57.70 95.92
C ASN A 487 -37.85 56.27 95.40
N GLN A 488 -38.86 55.59 95.95
CA GLN A 488 -39.31 54.28 95.44
C GLN A 488 -39.83 54.38 94.01
N SER A 489 -40.63 55.40 93.69
CA SER A 489 -41.18 55.62 92.36
C SER A 489 -40.10 55.99 91.33
N LEU A 490 -39.11 56.82 91.70
CA LEU A 490 -37.95 57.14 90.86
C LEU A 490 -37.11 55.89 90.56
N SER A 491 -36.88 55.05 91.57
CA SER A 491 -36.16 53.80 91.40
C SER A 491 -36.88 52.86 90.43
N PHE A 492 -38.21 52.75 90.52
CA PHE A 492 -38.99 51.91 89.61
C PHE A 492 -39.04 52.50 88.18
N LYS A 493 -39.25 53.83 88.03
CA LYS A 493 -39.23 54.54 86.74
C LYS A 493 -37.99 54.20 85.92
N ASN A 494 -36.83 54.16 86.56
CA ASN A 494 -35.55 53.88 85.90
C ASN A 494 -35.45 52.44 85.38
N SER A 495 -36.28 51.51 85.88
CA SER A 495 -36.35 50.11 85.42
C SER A 495 -37.35 49.86 84.29
N ILE A 496 -38.21 50.85 83.97
CA ILE A 496 -39.21 50.77 82.89
C ILE A 496 -38.53 51.11 81.57
N VAL A 497 -38.64 50.20 80.59
CA VAL A 497 -38.07 50.38 79.24
C VAL A 497 -39.06 51.07 78.30
N ASN A 498 -40.36 50.79 78.44
CA ASN A 498 -41.39 51.43 77.62
C ASN A 498 -41.53 52.92 77.98
N GLN A 499 -41.29 53.79 76.99
CA GLN A 499 -41.17 55.22 77.24
C GLN A 499 -42.52 55.87 77.57
N ASN A 500 -43.65 55.32 77.11
CA ASN A 500 -44.99 55.86 77.39
C ASN A 500 -45.38 55.61 78.86
N ILE A 501 -45.10 54.40 79.37
CA ILE A 501 -45.31 54.07 80.79
C ILE A 501 -44.37 54.91 81.66
N LYS A 502 -43.11 55.04 81.25
CA LYS A 502 -42.08 55.84 81.93
C LYS A 502 -42.47 57.32 82.04
N ASN A 503 -42.91 57.94 80.95
CA ASN A 503 -43.32 59.34 80.93
C ASN A 503 -44.56 59.60 81.81
N THR A 504 -45.52 58.66 81.82
CA THR A 504 -46.73 58.76 82.66
C THR A 504 -46.38 58.70 84.15
N LEU A 505 -45.47 57.81 84.56
CA LEU A 505 -44.98 57.76 85.94
C LEU A 505 -44.14 58.98 86.31
N ASP A 506 -43.35 59.51 85.36
CA ASP A 506 -42.51 60.70 85.60
C ASP A 506 -43.33 61.95 85.90
N ASN A 507 -44.41 62.17 85.15
CA ASN A 507 -45.32 63.31 85.40
C ASN A 507 -45.92 63.25 86.82
N ASN A 508 -46.34 62.07 87.28
CA ASN A 508 -46.88 61.91 88.64
C ASN A 508 -45.81 62.06 89.74
N ILE A 509 -44.55 61.69 89.46
CA ILE A 509 -43.43 61.95 90.37
C ILE A 509 -43.16 63.46 90.48
N GLN A 510 -43.17 64.18 89.36
CA GLN A 510 -42.97 65.64 89.35
C GLN A 510 -44.08 66.36 90.14
N ASP A 511 -45.33 65.94 90.01
CA ASP A 511 -46.45 66.49 90.78
C ASP A 511 -46.31 66.22 92.29
N ALA A 512 -45.85 65.03 92.68
CA ALA A 512 -45.58 64.70 94.09
C ALA A 512 -44.38 65.47 94.67
N GLN A 513 -43.32 65.68 93.87
CA GLN A 513 -42.17 66.51 94.23
C GLN A 513 -42.56 67.97 94.43
N GLY A 514 -43.45 68.52 93.59
CA GLY A 514 -43.97 69.88 93.74
C GLY A 514 -44.64 70.13 95.11
N ASN A 515 -45.35 69.14 95.64
CA ASN A 515 -46.02 69.23 96.94
C ASN A 515 -45.08 69.07 98.16
N LEU A 516 -43.89 68.46 98.00
CA LEU A 516 -42.90 68.29 99.08
C LEU A 516 -42.16 69.61 99.39
N VAL A 517 -41.97 70.46 98.37
CA VAL A 517 -41.11 71.67 98.43
C VAL A 517 -41.89 72.95 98.77
N ASP A 518 -43.23 72.93 98.63
CA ASP A 518 -44.08 74.09 98.92
C ASP A 518 -44.29 74.27 100.45
N LYS A 519 -43.90 75.44 100.96
CA LYS A 519 -43.95 75.81 102.39
C LYS A 519 -45.37 76.09 102.91
N SER A 520 -46.38 76.16 102.03
CA SER A 520 -47.78 76.43 102.37
C SER A 520 -48.65 75.17 102.52
N VAL A 521 -48.03 73.99 102.37
CA VAL A 521 -48.70 72.69 102.28
C VAL A 521 -49.05 72.17 103.67
N THR A 522 -50.32 71.77 103.85
CA THR A 522 -50.80 71.17 105.11
C THR A 522 -50.42 69.69 105.21
N ILE A 523 -50.40 69.12 106.41
CA ILE A 523 -50.21 67.67 106.61
C ILE A 523 -51.21 66.84 105.76
N GLU A 524 -52.42 67.35 105.54
CA GLU A 524 -53.45 66.70 104.71
C GLU A 524 -53.09 66.71 103.21
N SER A 525 -52.45 67.78 102.74
CA SER A 525 -51.94 67.91 101.37
C SER A 525 -50.74 66.97 101.10
N LEU A 526 -49.81 66.84 102.05
CA LEU A 526 -48.69 65.86 101.95
C LEU A 526 -49.20 64.41 101.90
N ASN A 527 -50.24 64.09 102.67
CA ASN A 527 -50.85 62.76 102.68
C ASN A 527 -51.62 62.45 101.38
N ASN A 528 -52.27 63.43 100.74
CA ASN A 528 -52.93 63.23 99.45
C ASN A 528 -51.94 62.99 98.30
N ALA A 529 -50.84 63.77 98.26
CA ALA A 529 -49.77 63.56 97.27
C ALA A 529 -49.14 62.17 97.38
N TYR A 530 -48.96 61.66 98.60
CA TYR A 530 -48.51 60.29 98.85
C TYR A 530 -49.46 59.27 98.18
N LYS A 531 -50.76 59.40 98.39
CA LYS A 531 -51.75 58.44 97.87
C LYS A 531 -51.82 58.41 96.34
N THR A 532 -51.81 59.58 95.67
CA THR A 532 -51.86 59.65 94.20
C THR A 532 -50.63 59.02 93.55
N LEU A 533 -49.43 59.23 94.13
CA LEU A 533 -48.21 58.62 93.63
C LEU A 533 -48.19 57.09 93.83
N GLU A 534 -48.76 56.60 94.94
CA GLU A 534 -48.87 55.16 95.23
C GLU A 534 -49.76 54.43 94.21
N GLU A 535 -50.89 55.03 93.83
CA GLU A 535 -51.80 54.50 92.80
C GLU A 535 -51.13 54.49 91.42
N ALA A 536 -50.44 55.57 91.04
CA ALA A 536 -49.72 55.67 89.78
C ALA A 536 -48.56 54.67 89.66
N LEU A 537 -47.79 54.47 90.75
CA LEU A 537 -46.72 53.47 90.81
C LEU A 537 -47.27 52.05 90.64
N THR A 538 -48.42 51.76 91.23
CA THR A 538 -49.08 50.45 91.13
C THR A 538 -49.55 50.17 89.70
N LEU A 539 -50.13 51.15 89.02
CA LEU A 539 -50.56 51.01 87.63
C LEU A 539 -49.37 50.84 86.66
N ALA A 540 -48.30 51.61 86.85
CA ALA A 540 -47.09 51.51 86.04
C ALA A 540 -46.43 50.13 86.17
N LYS A 541 -46.42 49.54 87.36
CA LYS A 541 -45.94 48.16 87.59
C LYS A 541 -46.74 47.12 86.81
N ALA A 542 -48.07 47.25 86.77
CA ALA A 542 -48.92 46.33 86.02
C ALA A 542 -48.68 46.42 84.51
N GLN A 543 -48.62 47.64 83.96
CA GLN A 543 -48.42 47.87 82.53
C GLN A 543 -47.03 47.43 82.05
N ASP A 544 -45.97 47.65 82.84
CA ASP A 544 -44.61 47.21 82.50
C ASP A 544 -44.49 45.68 82.46
N ASN A 545 -45.16 44.98 83.37
CA ASN A 545 -45.21 43.52 83.37
C ASN A 545 -45.93 42.95 82.12
N GLU A 546 -47.07 43.53 81.73
CA GLU A 546 -47.79 43.11 80.53
C GLU A 546 -46.98 43.37 79.25
N TRP A 547 -46.31 44.53 79.15
CA TRP A 547 -45.44 44.83 78.02
C TRP A 547 -44.26 43.88 77.94
N LYS A 548 -43.59 43.59 79.06
CA LYS A 548 -42.47 42.62 79.13
C LYS A 548 -42.90 41.22 78.70
N ALA A 549 -44.10 40.79 79.08
CA ALA A 549 -44.65 39.50 78.66
C ALA A 549 -44.89 39.44 77.14
N ALA A 550 -45.50 40.48 76.54
CA ALA A 550 -45.71 40.56 75.09
C ALA A 550 -44.37 40.65 74.31
N ASN A 551 -43.40 41.40 74.84
CA ASN A 551 -42.07 41.53 74.27
C ASN A 551 -41.31 40.18 74.27
N THR A 552 -41.41 39.45 75.38
CA THR A 552 -40.84 38.09 75.49
C THR A 552 -41.50 37.14 74.49
N ALA A 553 -42.82 37.17 74.35
CA ALA A 553 -43.56 36.29 73.44
C ALA A 553 -43.24 36.55 71.95
N LEU A 554 -42.95 37.80 71.55
CA LEU A 554 -42.48 38.12 70.20
C LEU A 554 -41.04 37.61 69.99
N ASN A 555 -40.15 37.83 70.97
CA ASN A 555 -38.75 37.39 70.91
C ASN A 555 -38.62 35.85 70.83
N GLU A 556 -39.38 35.12 71.64
CA GLU A 556 -39.46 33.65 71.58
C GLU A 556 -39.90 33.18 70.20
N LYS A 557 -40.86 33.88 69.56
CA LYS A 557 -41.34 33.52 68.22
C LYS A 557 -40.31 33.79 67.14
N ILE A 558 -39.60 34.92 67.22
CA ILE A 558 -38.46 35.23 66.33
C ILE A 558 -37.40 34.14 66.44
N ASN A 559 -37.04 33.72 67.66
CA ASN A 559 -36.06 32.67 67.89
C ASN A 559 -36.52 31.29 67.38
N ALA A 560 -37.80 30.95 67.59
CA ALA A 560 -38.37 29.71 67.05
C ALA A 560 -38.33 29.67 65.51
N ILE A 561 -38.64 30.78 64.83
CA ILE A 561 -38.57 30.86 63.37
C ILE A 561 -37.11 30.84 62.89
N ASN A 562 -36.19 31.53 63.57
CA ASN A 562 -34.75 31.46 63.28
C ASN A 562 -34.21 30.03 63.42
N GLY A 563 -34.67 29.24 64.39
CA GLY A 563 -34.28 27.84 64.50
C GLY A 563 -34.85 26.94 63.39
N LEU A 564 -35.97 27.32 62.79
CA LEU A 564 -36.61 26.57 61.70
C LEU A 564 -36.10 26.96 60.31
N LYS A 565 -35.61 28.19 60.12
CA LYS A 565 -35.14 28.67 58.81
C LYS A 565 -33.94 27.88 58.28
N ASP A 566 -33.11 27.37 59.19
CA ASP A 566 -31.90 26.60 58.87
C ASP A 566 -32.18 25.08 58.67
N SER A 567 -33.42 24.64 58.91
CA SER A 567 -33.83 23.29 58.52
C SER A 567 -33.94 23.22 56.98
N SER A 568 -33.46 22.14 56.37
CA SER A 568 -33.10 21.98 54.94
C SER A 568 -34.26 22.05 53.91
N GLY A 569 -35.25 22.90 54.13
CA GLY A 569 -36.50 22.95 53.36
C GLY A 569 -36.75 24.23 52.54
N PHE A 570 -36.00 25.31 52.77
CA PHE A 570 -36.19 26.62 52.12
C PHE A 570 -35.06 26.95 51.15
N SER A 571 -35.37 27.65 50.06
CA SER A 571 -34.40 28.19 49.10
C SER A 571 -33.79 29.51 49.59
N THR A 572 -32.68 29.95 49.00
CA THR A 572 -32.01 31.20 49.36
C THR A 572 -32.95 32.42 49.32
N ASN A 573 -33.82 32.52 48.32
CA ASN A 573 -34.79 33.62 48.22
C ASN A 573 -35.88 33.53 49.31
N GLU A 574 -36.34 32.31 49.64
CA GLU A 574 -37.31 32.09 50.71
C GLU A 574 -36.70 32.39 52.09
N ILE A 575 -35.41 32.07 52.30
CA ILE A 575 -34.65 32.45 53.50
C ILE A 575 -34.56 33.98 53.61
N GLN A 576 -34.28 34.66 52.51
CA GLN A 576 -34.25 36.13 52.50
C GLN A 576 -35.62 36.75 52.84
N GLU A 577 -36.72 36.22 52.29
CA GLU A 577 -38.08 36.66 52.65
C GLU A 577 -38.39 36.43 54.15
N ILE A 578 -37.90 35.32 54.75
CA ILE A 578 -38.00 35.05 56.18
C ILE A 578 -37.18 36.06 57.00
N GLU A 579 -35.95 36.36 56.57
CA GLU A 579 -35.06 37.31 57.23
C GLU A 579 -35.61 38.74 57.20
N GLU A 580 -36.25 39.13 56.10
CA GLU A 580 -36.95 40.42 55.98
C GLU A 580 -38.15 40.51 56.95
N ALA A 581 -38.94 39.44 57.07
CA ALA A 581 -40.06 39.38 58.02
C ALA A 581 -39.57 39.44 59.48
N ILE A 582 -38.48 38.75 59.80
CA ILE A 582 -37.83 38.82 61.13
C ILE A 582 -37.27 40.21 61.39
N ALA A 583 -36.60 40.83 60.42
CA ALA A 583 -36.08 42.19 60.54
C ALA A 583 -37.21 43.20 60.83
N GLN A 584 -38.36 43.05 60.17
CA GLN A 584 -39.52 43.89 60.41
C GLN A 584 -40.12 43.67 61.81
N ALA A 585 -40.18 42.43 62.30
CA ALA A 585 -40.61 42.12 63.67
C ALA A 585 -39.62 42.66 64.73
N ASN A 586 -38.31 42.59 64.46
CA ASN A 586 -37.27 43.15 65.33
C ASN A 586 -37.34 44.68 65.45
N LYS A 587 -37.83 45.39 64.42
CA LYS A 587 -38.09 46.84 64.54
C LYS A 587 -39.15 47.15 65.59
N SER A 588 -40.19 46.32 65.70
CA SER A 588 -41.22 46.48 66.73
C SER A 588 -40.71 46.07 68.11
N LEU A 589 -39.94 44.98 68.20
CA LEU A 589 -39.32 44.48 69.45
C LEU A 589 -38.38 45.52 70.09
N ASN A 590 -37.58 46.21 69.28
CA ASN A 590 -36.58 47.17 69.73
C ASN A 590 -37.11 48.60 69.85
N ASN A 591 -38.39 48.85 69.59
CA ASN A 591 -38.97 50.18 69.67
C ASN A 591 -39.62 50.42 71.05
N PRO A 592 -39.02 51.25 71.93
CA PRO A 592 -39.51 51.49 73.28
C PRO A 592 -40.83 52.29 73.33
N LEU A 593 -41.32 52.78 72.19
CA LEU A 593 -42.59 53.51 72.08
C LEU A 593 -43.78 52.61 71.70
N VAL A 594 -43.53 51.36 71.31
CA VAL A 594 -44.59 50.42 70.90
C VAL A 594 -45.30 49.88 72.13
N ASP A 595 -46.63 49.97 72.13
CA ASP A 595 -47.46 49.41 73.18
C ASP A 595 -47.65 47.89 73.02
N LYS A 596 -48.36 47.27 73.96
CA LYS A 596 -48.65 45.83 73.91
C LYS A 596 -49.36 45.42 72.62
N ALA A 597 -50.32 46.21 72.15
CA ALA A 597 -51.10 45.88 70.97
C ALA A 597 -50.23 45.88 69.69
N GLY A 598 -49.27 46.80 69.59
CA GLY A 598 -48.30 46.84 68.50
C GLY A 598 -47.33 45.65 68.49
N LEU A 599 -46.93 45.15 69.67
CA LEU A 599 -46.11 43.93 69.78
C LEU A 599 -46.90 42.67 69.38
N ASP A 600 -48.15 42.53 69.83
CA ASP A 600 -49.03 41.41 69.47
C ASP A 600 -49.36 41.40 67.96
N ALA A 601 -49.56 42.57 67.36
CA ALA A 601 -49.76 42.71 65.91
C ALA A 601 -48.51 42.28 65.12
N ALA A 602 -47.32 42.69 65.57
CA ALA A 602 -46.05 42.30 64.93
C ALA A 602 -45.82 40.78 64.99
N LYS A 603 -46.16 40.13 66.11
CA LYS A 603 -46.11 38.67 66.25
C LYS A 603 -47.04 37.97 65.26
N THR A 604 -48.28 38.45 65.15
CA THR A 604 -49.29 37.88 64.24
C THR A 604 -48.89 38.04 62.77
N ALA A 605 -48.33 39.20 62.40
CA ALA A 605 -47.83 39.46 61.06
C ALA A 605 -46.65 38.54 60.69
N LEU A 606 -45.69 38.35 61.61
CA LEU A 606 -44.55 37.44 61.43
C LEU A 606 -45.02 35.99 61.23
N GLU A 607 -45.95 35.53 62.07
CA GLU A 607 -46.54 34.18 61.97
C GLU A 607 -47.26 33.92 60.65
N THR A 608 -48.01 34.92 60.17
CA THR A 608 -48.75 34.83 58.92
C THR A 608 -47.80 34.75 57.74
N LYS A 609 -46.79 35.62 57.70
CA LYS A 609 -45.82 35.65 56.61
C LYS A 609 -44.97 34.39 56.53
N PHE A 610 -44.57 33.84 57.67
CA PHE A 610 -43.83 32.58 57.71
C PHE A 610 -44.65 31.39 57.18
N LYS A 611 -45.96 31.32 57.48
CA LYS A 611 -46.86 30.28 56.94
C LYS A 611 -47.02 30.37 55.41
N GLU A 612 -47.11 31.58 54.84
CA GLU A 612 -47.17 31.76 53.38
C GLU A 612 -45.91 31.20 52.71
N ILE A 613 -44.73 31.48 53.28
CA ILE A 613 -43.44 31.02 52.75
C ILE A 613 -43.32 29.48 52.85
N GLN A 614 -43.81 28.88 53.94
CA GLN A 614 -43.88 27.42 54.08
C GLN A 614 -44.73 26.76 52.98
N GLN A 615 -45.88 27.33 52.63
CA GLN A 615 -46.73 26.79 51.57
C GLN A 615 -46.08 26.90 50.19
N LYS A 616 -45.37 28.02 49.92
CA LYS A 616 -44.60 28.23 48.69
C LYS A 616 -43.47 27.21 48.53
N ALA A 617 -42.73 26.93 49.60
CA ALA A 617 -41.65 25.93 49.61
C ALA A 617 -42.17 24.51 49.35
N GLU A 618 -43.32 24.15 49.91
CA GLU A 618 -43.94 22.83 49.69
C GLU A 618 -44.45 22.67 48.24
N ALA A 619 -45.04 23.73 47.67
CA ALA A 619 -45.45 23.73 46.26
C ALA A 619 -44.26 23.54 45.30
N ARG A 620 -43.11 24.18 45.58
CA ARG A 620 -41.87 23.99 44.80
C ARG A 620 -41.39 22.54 44.83
N LYS A 621 -41.38 21.91 46.02
CA LYS A 621 -40.99 20.49 46.17
C LYS A 621 -41.92 19.54 45.40
N GLN A 622 -43.23 19.82 45.37
CA GLN A 622 -44.17 19.06 44.57
C GLN A 622 -43.94 19.24 43.06
N GLN A 623 -43.62 20.46 42.62
CA GLN A 623 -43.34 20.76 41.23
C GLN A 623 -42.04 20.09 40.72
N GLU A 624 -40.98 20.06 41.53
CA GLU A 624 -39.74 19.31 41.22
C GLU A 624 -39.98 17.80 41.13
N LYS A 625 -40.80 17.24 42.01
CA LYS A 625 -41.20 15.83 41.96
C LYS A 625 -42.00 15.52 40.69
N GLN A 626 -42.91 16.40 40.30
CA GLN A 626 -43.73 16.24 39.09
C GLN A 626 -42.87 16.32 37.81
N ALA A 627 -41.94 17.28 37.72
CA ALA A 627 -41.01 17.40 36.61
C ALA A 627 -40.11 16.17 36.43
N LYS A 628 -39.64 15.58 37.54
CA LYS A 628 -38.85 14.33 37.52
C LYS A 628 -39.67 13.14 37.00
N GLU A 629 -40.93 12.99 37.43
CA GLU A 629 -41.81 11.92 36.94
C GLU A 629 -42.20 12.11 35.47
N GLU A 630 -42.39 13.36 35.02
CA GLU A 630 -42.70 13.67 33.62
C GLU A 630 -41.49 13.36 32.70
N ALA A 631 -40.27 13.76 33.10
CA ALA A 631 -39.03 13.40 32.39
C ALA A 631 -38.83 11.88 32.32
N LYS A 632 -39.10 11.17 33.42
CA LYS A 632 -39.06 9.70 33.46
C LYS A 632 -40.08 9.07 32.50
N THR A 633 -41.32 9.57 32.50
CA THR A 633 -42.39 9.09 31.61
C THR A 633 -42.04 9.30 30.14
N ASN A 634 -41.48 10.46 29.79
CA ASN A 634 -41.03 10.77 28.42
C ASN A 634 -39.92 9.82 27.96
N LEU A 635 -38.91 9.59 28.80
CA LEU A 635 -37.84 8.62 28.53
C LEU A 635 -38.40 7.20 28.35
N GLN A 636 -39.35 6.77 29.19
CA GLN A 636 -40.00 5.46 29.09
C GLN A 636 -40.78 5.29 27.78
N ALA A 637 -41.48 6.35 27.33
CA ALA A 637 -42.18 6.37 26.05
C ALA A 637 -41.20 6.27 24.86
N LEU A 638 -40.06 6.96 24.93
CA LEU A 638 -39.01 6.86 23.92
C LEU A 638 -38.34 5.48 23.89
N ILE A 639 -38.08 4.87 25.05
CA ILE A 639 -37.60 3.48 25.19
C ILE A 639 -38.56 2.51 24.49
N THR A 640 -39.87 2.70 24.67
CA THR A 640 -40.89 1.88 23.99
C THR A 640 -40.80 2.03 22.47
N LYS A 641 -40.78 3.27 21.96
CA LYS A 641 -40.62 3.54 20.53
C LYS A 641 -39.32 2.98 19.95
N ALA A 642 -38.22 3.10 20.68
CA ALA A 642 -36.92 2.58 20.28
C ALA A 642 -36.92 1.04 20.24
N THR A 643 -37.59 0.39 21.20
CA THR A 643 -37.75 -1.06 21.25
C THR A 643 -38.56 -1.59 20.07
N GLU A 644 -39.67 -0.93 19.71
CA GLU A 644 -40.45 -1.28 18.52
C GLU A 644 -39.65 -1.09 17.22
N ALA A 645 -38.88 -0.01 17.11
CA ALA A 645 -38.02 0.25 15.96
C ALA A 645 -36.92 -0.82 15.84
N LYS A 646 -36.28 -1.18 16.97
CA LYS A 646 -35.26 -2.23 17.06
C LYS A 646 -35.75 -3.57 16.51
N GLU A 647 -37.00 -3.95 16.76
CA GLU A 647 -37.53 -5.22 16.22
C GLU A 647 -37.74 -5.20 14.70
N LYS A 648 -37.82 -4.02 14.08
CA LYS A 648 -37.92 -3.86 12.61
C LYS A 648 -36.56 -3.78 11.91
N VAL A 649 -35.47 -3.65 12.66
CA VAL A 649 -34.10 -3.62 12.14
C VAL A 649 -33.61 -5.05 11.92
N VAL A 650 -33.23 -5.36 10.67
CA VAL A 650 -32.73 -6.69 10.28
C VAL A 650 -31.22 -6.79 10.45
N ASN A 651 -30.49 -5.71 10.18
CA ASN A 651 -29.04 -5.68 10.34
C ASN A 651 -28.67 -5.82 11.82
N LYS A 652 -27.90 -6.87 12.16
CA LYS A 652 -27.59 -7.20 13.54
C LYS A 652 -26.74 -6.14 14.24
N THR A 653 -25.79 -5.52 13.55
CA THR A 653 -24.93 -4.48 14.14
C THR A 653 -25.72 -3.23 14.53
N ILE A 654 -26.64 -2.79 13.66
CA ILE A 654 -27.54 -1.65 13.97
C ILE A 654 -28.47 -2.04 15.12
N LYS A 655 -29.02 -3.26 15.10
CA LYS A 655 -29.89 -3.79 16.15
C LYS A 655 -29.19 -3.85 17.52
N ASP A 656 -27.94 -4.32 17.56
CA ASP A 656 -27.15 -4.44 18.79
C ASP A 656 -26.80 -3.07 19.39
N LYS A 657 -26.42 -2.09 18.55
CA LYS A 657 -26.17 -0.70 19.00
C LYS A 657 -27.42 -0.04 19.58
N LEU A 658 -28.56 -0.17 18.90
CA LEU A 658 -29.83 0.35 19.41
C LEU A 658 -30.25 -0.37 20.71
N THR A 659 -29.95 -1.67 20.83
CA THR A 659 -30.16 -2.43 22.07
C THR A 659 -29.34 -1.88 23.23
N GLN A 660 -28.05 -1.59 23.02
CA GLN A 660 -27.19 -1.00 24.05
C GLN A 660 -27.66 0.39 24.49
N ALA A 661 -28.10 1.23 23.55
CA ALA A 661 -28.66 2.55 23.85
C ALA A 661 -29.96 2.43 24.67
N ILE A 662 -30.88 1.53 24.27
CA ILE A 662 -32.09 1.22 25.04
C ILE A 662 -31.74 0.75 26.46
N GLN A 663 -30.75 -0.13 26.59
CA GLN A 663 -30.34 -0.68 27.88
C GLN A 663 -29.71 0.39 28.79
N SER A 664 -28.91 1.29 28.22
CA SER A 664 -28.34 2.43 28.95
C SER A 664 -29.43 3.38 29.44
N ALA A 665 -30.42 3.69 28.60
CA ALA A 665 -31.58 4.50 28.97
C ALA A 665 -32.45 3.82 30.06
N ASN A 666 -32.68 2.50 29.95
CA ASN A 666 -33.38 1.73 30.97
C ASN A 666 -32.66 1.79 32.32
N ASN A 667 -31.33 1.66 32.35
CA ASN A 667 -30.56 1.76 33.59
C ASN A 667 -30.74 3.11 34.30
N VAL A 668 -30.86 4.21 33.53
CA VAL A 668 -31.13 5.56 34.09
C VAL A 668 -32.55 5.66 34.64
N VAL A 669 -33.53 5.05 33.98
CA VAL A 669 -34.93 5.00 34.45
C VAL A 669 -35.10 4.14 35.72
N GLU A 670 -34.41 3.00 35.78
CA GLU A 670 -34.46 2.06 36.90
C GLU A 670 -33.72 2.58 38.14
N ASN A 671 -32.71 3.44 37.95
CA ASN A 671 -32.05 4.13 39.05
C ASN A 671 -32.98 5.20 39.66
N GLY A 672 -33.64 4.86 40.78
CA GLY A 672 -34.55 5.77 41.49
C GLY A 672 -33.91 7.09 41.96
N GLN A 673 -32.57 7.18 41.98
CA GLN A 673 -31.84 8.39 42.35
C GLN A 673 -31.51 9.32 41.17
N SER A 674 -31.80 8.95 39.92
CA SER A 674 -31.50 9.79 38.75
C SER A 674 -32.12 11.18 38.87
N SER A 675 -31.34 12.22 38.56
CA SER A 675 -31.82 13.60 38.51
C SER A 675 -32.66 13.85 37.25
N THR A 676 -33.41 14.95 37.22
CA THR A 676 -34.17 15.37 36.03
C THR A 676 -33.25 15.62 34.83
N GLU A 677 -32.04 16.15 35.07
CA GLU A 677 -31.03 16.39 34.05
C GLU A 677 -30.50 15.07 33.48
N GLN A 678 -30.18 14.09 34.33
CA GLN A 678 -29.75 12.75 33.89
C GLN A 678 -30.82 12.02 33.07
N LEU A 679 -32.11 12.17 33.43
CA LEU A 679 -33.22 11.61 32.66
C LEU A 679 -33.36 12.28 31.28
N ASN A 680 -33.19 13.61 31.21
CA ASN A 680 -33.25 14.35 29.94
C ASN A 680 -32.05 14.07 29.03
N ASP A 681 -30.84 13.94 29.60
CA ASP A 681 -29.64 13.56 28.84
C ASP A 681 -29.77 12.16 28.26
N ALA A 682 -30.29 11.22 29.04
CA ALA A 682 -30.58 9.86 28.56
C ALA A 682 -31.66 9.84 27.48
N HIS A 683 -32.66 10.73 27.56
CA HIS A 683 -33.65 10.92 26.50
C HIS A 683 -33.01 11.40 25.20
N THR A 684 -32.21 12.48 25.26
CA THR A 684 -31.51 13.02 24.08
C THR A 684 -30.60 11.96 23.45
N ALA A 685 -29.79 11.28 24.25
CA ALA A 685 -28.88 10.23 23.76
C ALA A 685 -29.61 9.07 23.09
N LEU A 686 -30.75 8.63 23.65
CA LEU A 686 -31.56 7.56 23.04
C LEU A 686 -32.25 8.04 21.75
N GLU A 687 -32.68 9.31 21.69
CA GLU A 687 -33.34 9.88 20.52
C GLU A 687 -32.37 10.01 19.34
N GLU A 688 -31.14 10.45 19.60
CA GLU A 688 -30.04 10.47 18.63
C GLU A 688 -29.71 9.05 18.14
N ALA A 689 -29.57 8.09 19.05
CA ALA A 689 -29.29 6.70 18.71
C ALA A 689 -30.41 6.06 17.86
N LEU A 690 -31.68 6.33 18.21
CA LEU A 690 -32.84 5.89 17.44
C LEU A 690 -32.85 6.49 16.04
N THR A 691 -32.55 7.79 15.92
CA THR A 691 -32.50 8.50 14.64
C THR A 691 -31.39 7.94 13.76
N LEU A 692 -30.19 7.75 14.31
CA LEU A 692 -29.07 7.16 13.61
C LEU A 692 -29.37 5.73 13.16
N ALA A 693 -29.97 4.90 14.03
CA ALA A 693 -30.34 3.53 13.69
C ALA A 693 -31.36 3.47 12.55
N LYS A 694 -32.36 4.36 12.54
CA LYS A 694 -33.33 4.46 11.43
C LYS A 694 -32.66 4.84 10.11
N THR A 695 -31.77 5.83 10.12
CA THR A 695 -31.03 6.25 8.92
C THR A 695 -30.17 5.10 8.38
N GLN A 696 -29.39 4.45 9.24
CA GLN A 696 -28.53 3.34 8.85
C GLN A 696 -29.34 2.12 8.36
N ASP A 697 -30.47 1.81 8.98
CA ASP A 697 -31.34 0.69 8.55
C ASP A 697 -31.97 0.99 7.18
N ASN A 698 -32.41 2.23 6.92
CA ASN A 698 -32.92 2.64 5.62
C ASN A 698 -31.84 2.56 4.53
N GLU A 699 -30.63 3.03 4.80
CA GLU A 699 -29.51 2.95 3.86
C GLU A 699 -29.09 1.50 3.59
N TRP A 700 -29.06 0.66 4.64
CA TRP A 700 -28.79 -0.76 4.51
C TRP A 700 -29.86 -1.46 3.67
N LYS A 701 -31.14 -1.18 3.92
CA LYS A 701 -32.27 -1.71 3.14
C LYS A 701 -32.17 -1.27 1.68
N ALA A 702 -31.84 -0.01 1.40
CA ALA A 702 -31.64 0.48 0.05
C ALA A 702 -30.49 -0.24 -0.67
N ALA A 703 -29.35 -0.44 -0.01
CA ALA A 703 -28.21 -1.18 -0.57
C ALA A 703 -28.54 -2.67 -0.78
N ASN A 704 -29.29 -3.27 0.14
CA ASN A 704 -29.74 -4.67 0.04
C ASN A 704 -30.69 -4.84 -1.16
N THR A 705 -31.69 -3.97 -1.29
CA THR A 705 -32.59 -3.92 -2.46
C THR A 705 -31.80 -3.72 -3.75
N ALA A 706 -30.85 -2.78 -3.80
CA ALA A 706 -30.05 -2.52 -4.99
C ALA A 706 -29.19 -3.73 -5.42
N LEU A 707 -28.65 -4.49 -4.46
CA LEU A 707 -27.94 -5.74 -4.75
C LEU A 707 -28.91 -6.80 -5.29
N ASN A 708 -30.08 -6.96 -4.66
CA ASN A 708 -31.11 -7.91 -5.09
C ASN A 708 -31.63 -7.60 -6.51
N GLU A 709 -31.95 -6.34 -6.79
CA GLU A 709 -32.34 -5.87 -8.13
C GLU A 709 -31.26 -6.18 -9.15
N LYS A 710 -29.98 -6.01 -8.79
CA LYS A 710 -28.87 -6.31 -9.70
C LYS A 710 -28.70 -7.80 -9.95
N ILE A 711 -28.84 -8.63 -8.91
CA ILE A 711 -28.87 -10.09 -9.04
C ILE A 711 -30.00 -10.52 -9.98
N ASN A 712 -31.20 -9.97 -9.80
CA ASN A 712 -32.36 -10.27 -10.65
C ASN A 712 -32.15 -9.80 -12.09
N ALA A 713 -31.59 -8.61 -12.30
CA ALA A 713 -31.25 -8.11 -13.62
C ALA A 713 -30.25 -9.02 -14.34
N ILE A 714 -29.20 -9.47 -13.64
CA ILE A 714 -28.20 -10.38 -14.20
C ILE A 714 -28.80 -11.77 -14.46
N ASN A 715 -29.65 -12.29 -13.58
CA ASN A 715 -30.38 -13.53 -13.81
C ASN A 715 -31.25 -13.47 -15.07
N GLY A 716 -31.94 -12.34 -15.32
CA GLY A 716 -32.69 -12.14 -16.56
C GLY A 716 -31.80 -12.03 -17.82
N LEU A 717 -30.58 -11.51 -17.69
CA LEU A 717 -29.62 -11.38 -18.79
C LEU A 717 -28.87 -12.67 -19.10
N LYS A 718 -28.62 -13.50 -18.07
CA LYS A 718 -27.99 -14.82 -18.18
C LYS A 718 -28.71 -15.70 -19.20
N ASP A 719 -30.03 -15.71 -19.14
CA ASP A 719 -30.86 -16.57 -19.99
C ASP A 719 -31.04 -16.02 -21.41
N SER A 720 -30.66 -14.76 -21.67
CA SER A 720 -31.03 -14.04 -22.89
C SER A 720 -29.91 -13.75 -23.89
N SER A 721 -28.67 -14.25 -23.76
CA SER A 721 -27.65 -13.91 -24.80
C SER A 721 -26.37 -14.75 -24.86
N GLY A 722 -26.37 -15.84 -25.64
CA GLY A 722 -25.16 -16.37 -26.29
C GLY A 722 -23.93 -16.65 -25.41
N PHE A 723 -24.13 -16.84 -24.11
CA PHE A 723 -23.14 -17.32 -23.15
C PHE A 723 -23.03 -18.85 -23.29
N SER A 724 -21.82 -19.37 -23.16
CA SER A 724 -21.56 -20.81 -23.10
C SER A 724 -21.92 -21.36 -21.73
N THR A 725 -22.06 -22.69 -21.62
CA THR A 725 -22.34 -23.37 -20.36
C THR A 725 -21.35 -23.02 -19.24
N ASN A 726 -20.06 -22.91 -19.57
CA ASN A 726 -19.02 -22.52 -18.60
C ASN A 726 -19.17 -21.06 -18.14
N GLU A 727 -19.56 -20.16 -19.04
CA GLU A 727 -19.80 -18.75 -18.69
C GLU A 727 -21.05 -18.57 -17.85
N ILE A 728 -22.11 -19.34 -18.13
CA ILE A 728 -23.31 -19.38 -17.28
C ILE A 728 -22.94 -19.85 -15.88
N GLN A 729 -22.11 -20.89 -15.76
CA GLN A 729 -21.62 -21.37 -14.47
C GLN A 729 -20.79 -20.31 -13.73
N GLU A 730 -19.90 -19.60 -14.42
CA GLU A 730 -19.14 -18.47 -13.83
C GLU A 730 -20.08 -17.33 -13.35
N ILE A 731 -21.17 -17.04 -14.08
CA ILE A 731 -22.21 -16.07 -13.67
C ILE A 731 -22.96 -16.57 -12.43
N GLU A 732 -23.34 -17.85 -12.39
CA GLU A 732 -24.05 -18.46 -11.27
C GLU A 732 -23.20 -18.47 -9.98
N GLU A 733 -21.90 -18.75 -10.10
CA GLU A 733 -20.97 -18.65 -8.98
C GLU A 733 -20.87 -17.21 -8.45
N ALA A 734 -20.80 -16.21 -9.34
CA ALA A 734 -20.79 -14.80 -8.95
C ALA A 734 -22.09 -14.37 -8.24
N ILE A 735 -23.24 -14.82 -8.75
CA ILE A 735 -24.55 -14.60 -8.11
C ILE A 735 -24.63 -15.30 -6.75
N ALA A 736 -24.17 -16.55 -6.65
CA ALA A 736 -24.15 -17.28 -5.39
C ALA A 736 -23.31 -16.56 -4.32
N GLN A 737 -22.16 -15.99 -4.72
CA GLN A 737 -21.33 -15.21 -3.82
C GLN A 737 -21.98 -13.88 -3.41
N ALA A 738 -22.67 -13.20 -4.33
CA ALA A 738 -23.47 -12.01 -4.02
C ALA A 738 -24.63 -12.32 -3.05
N ASN A 739 -25.33 -13.43 -3.26
CA ASN A 739 -26.41 -13.91 -2.40
C ASN A 739 -25.95 -14.22 -0.96
N LYS A 740 -24.71 -14.69 -0.76
CA LYS A 740 -24.16 -14.84 0.60
C LYS A 740 -24.08 -13.51 1.35
N SER A 741 -23.82 -12.42 0.64
CA SER A 741 -23.77 -11.08 1.25
C SER A 741 -25.18 -10.54 1.48
N LEU A 742 -26.08 -10.72 0.51
CA LEU A 742 -27.48 -10.31 0.57
C LEU A 742 -28.22 -10.90 1.77
N ASN A 743 -28.01 -12.20 2.02
CA ASN A 743 -28.69 -12.96 3.06
C ASN A 743 -27.98 -12.94 4.41
N ASN A 744 -26.87 -12.21 4.55
CA ASN A 744 -26.11 -12.16 5.80
C ASN A 744 -26.45 -10.86 6.58
N PRO A 745 -27.18 -10.96 7.70
CA PRO A 745 -27.60 -9.79 8.49
C PRO A 745 -26.44 -9.09 9.20
N LEU A 746 -25.22 -9.63 9.16
CA LEU A 746 -24.00 -8.99 9.70
C LEU A 746 -23.30 -8.09 8.69
N VAL A 747 -23.60 -8.21 7.40
CA VAL A 747 -22.95 -7.40 6.35
C VAL A 747 -23.49 -5.98 6.43
N ASP A 748 -22.60 -5.00 6.48
CA ASP A 748 -22.96 -3.59 6.49
C ASP A 748 -23.26 -3.05 5.08
N LYS A 749 -23.63 -1.78 4.99
CA LYS A 749 -23.90 -1.12 3.71
C LYS A 749 -22.70 -1.24 2.75
N ALA A 750 -21.48 -1.01 3.25
CA ALA A 750 -20.27 -1.05 2.45
C ALA A 750 -20.01 -2.45 1.87
N GLY A 751 -20.25 -3.50 2.66
CA GLY A 751 -20.15 -4.89 2.21
C GLY A 751 -21.19 -5.25 1.14
N LEU A 752 -22.41 -4.73 1.23
CA LEU A 752 -23.43 -4.90 0.18
C LEU A 752 -23.06 -4.16 -1.11
N ASP A 753 -22.61 -2.91 -1.01
CA ASP A 753 -22.14 -2.11 -2.15
C ASP A 753 -20.91 -2.76 -2.84
N ALA A 754 -19.99 -3.32 -2.05
CA ALA A 754 -18.84 -4.07 -2.55
C ALA A 754 -19.26 -5.36 -3.25
N ALA A 755 -20.22 -6.11 -2.69
CA ALA A 755 -20.77 -7.31 -3.33
C ALA A 755 -21.46 -6.99 -4.66
N LYS A 756 -22.21 -5.88 -4.73
CA LYS A 756 -22.83 -5.38 -5.97
C LYS A 756 -21.77 -5.05 -7.01
N THR A 757 -20.74 -4.29 -6.62
CA THR A 757 -19.65 -3.88 -7.52
C THR A 757 -18.86 -5.08 -8.03
N ALA A 758 -18.59 -6.07 -7.16
CA ALA A 758 -17.91 -7.30 -7.54
C ALA A 758 -18.75 -8.13 -8.53
N LEU A 759 -20.05 -8.27 -8.29
CA LEU A 759 -20.99 -8.94 -9.20
C LEU A 759 -21.04 -8.24 -10.57
N GLU A 760 -21.16 -6.91 -10.58
CA GLU A 760 -21.16 -6.09 -11.79
C GLU A 760 -19.86 -6.24 -12.59
N THR A 761 -18.72 -6.15 -11.92
CA THR A 761 -17.40 -6.29 -12.54
C THR A 761 -17.26 -7.67 -13.14
N LYS A 762 -17.62 -8.72 -12.39
CA LYS A 762 -17.48 -10.09 -12.87
C LYS A 762 -18.38 -10.40 -14.05
N PHE A 763 -19.63 -9.94 -14.00
CA PHE A 763 -20.55 -10.08 -15.13
C PHE A 763 -20.04 -9.36 -16.38
N LYS A 764 -19.46 -8.16 -16.23
CA LYS A 764 -18.87 -7.41 -17.35
C LYS A 764 -17.64 -8.11 -17.95
N GLU A 765 -16.77 -8.71 -17.12
CA GLU A 765 -15.65 -9.54 -17.60
C GLU A 765 -16.16 -10.72 -18.45
N ILE A 766 -17.21 -11.40 -17.97
CA ILE A 766 -17.81 -12.54 -18.66
C ILE A 766 -18.47 -12.09 -19.98
N GLN A 767 -19.14 -10.94 -19.99
CA GLN A 767 -19.66 -10.32 -21.22
C GLN A 767 -18.55 -10.08 -22.25
N GLN A 768 -17.43 -9.48 -21.84
CA GLN A 768 -16.31 -9.23 -22.75
C GLN A 768 -15.68 -10.52 -23.28
N LYS A 769 -15.57 -11.56 -22.43
CA LYS A 769 -15.08 -12.89 -22.81
C LYS A 769 -16.00 -13.56 -23.85
N ALA A 770 -17.32 -13.48 -23.64
CA ALA A 770 -18.31 -14.01 -24.57
C ALA A 770 -18.29 -13.27 -25.92
N GLU A 771 -18.15 -11.94 -25.91
CA GLU A 771 -18.03 -11.12 -27.13
C GLU A 771 -16.75 -11.49 -27.91
N ALA A 772 -15.61 -11.65 -27.22
CA ALA A 772 -14.35 -12.05 -27.83
C ALA A 772 -14.42 -13.45 -28.45
N ARG A 773 -15.08 -14.44 -27.80
CA ARG A 773 -15.31 -15.76 -28.40
C ARG A 773 -16.13 -15.64 -29.70
N LYS A 774 -17.25 -14.93 -29.68
CA LYS A 774 -18.11 -14.75 -30.86
C LYS A 774 -17.34 -14.12 -32.02
N GLN A 775 -16.45 -13.17 -31.72
CA GLN A 775 -15.61 -12.52 -32.73
C GLN A 775 -14.56 -13.47 -33.30
N GLN A 776 -13.94 -14.33 -32.49
CA GLN A 776 -13.03 -15.39 -32.96
C GLN A 776 -13.74 -16.43 -33.83
N GLU A 777 -14.95 -16.87 -33.43
CA GLU A 777 -15.78 -17.79 -34.22
C GLU A 777 -16.14 -17.18 -35.57
N LYS A 778 -16.54 -15.91 -35.61
CA LYS A 778 -16.83 -15.19 -36.85
C LYS A 778 -15.61 -15.14 -37.77
N GLN A 779 -14.44 -14.76 -37.25
CA GLN A 779 -13.20 -14.71 -38.03
C GLN A 779 -12.80 -16.09 -38.59
N ALA A 780 -12.95 -17.15 -37.79
CA ALA A 780 -12.68 -18.52 -38.23
C ALA A 780 -13.65 -18.97 -39.34
N LYS A 781 -14.94 -18.61 -39.24
CA LYS A 781 -15.93 -18.86 -40.31
C LYS A 781 -15.58 -18.12 -41.60
N GLU A 782 -15.19 -16.85 -41.51
CA GLU A 782 -14.78 -16.04 -42.66
C GLU A 782 -13.53 -16.61 -43.35
N LYS A 783 -12.53 -17.01 -42.56
CA LYS A 783 -11.30 -17.64 -43.06
C LYS A 783 -11.56 -18.98 -43.75
N LEU A 784 -12.41 -19.84 -43.16
CA LEU A 784 -12.85 -21.10 -43.76
C LEU A 784 -13.67 -20.88 -45.05
N GLN A 785 -14.56 -19.88 -45.06
CA GLN A 785 -15.34 -19.52 -46.25
C GLN A 785 -14.43 -19.10 -47.42
N ALA A 786 -13.42 -18.28 -47.18
CA ALA A 786 -12.48 -17.86 -48.23
C ALA A 786 -11.73 -19.05 -48.87
N LEU A 787 -11.36 -20.05 -48.08
CA LEU A 787 -10.72 -21.27 -48.59
C LEU A 787 -11.72 -22.17 -49.34
N ILE A 788 -12.96 -22.29 -48.86
CA ILE A 788 -14.06 -22.97 -49.58
C ILE A 788 -14.28 -22.33 -50.94
N ASP A 789 -14.30 -21.00 -51.02
CA ASP A 789 -14.49 -20.26 -52.27
C ASP A 789 -13.32 -20.50 -53.24
N LYS A 790 -12.08 -20.42 -52.74
CA LYS A 790 -10.86 -20.73 -53.53
C LYS A 790 -10.88 -22.17 -54.05
N ALA A 791 -11.19 -23.13 -53.19
CA ALA A 791 -11.28 -24.54 -53.54
C ALA A 791 -12.38 -24.79 -54.57
N THR A 792 -13.54 -24.16 -54.41
CA THR A 792 -14.68 -24.25 -55.35
C THR A 792 -14.32 -23.68 -56.72
N LEU A 793 -13.57 -22.58 -56.77
CA LEU A 793 -13.11 -21.99 -58.03
C LEU A 793 -12.13 -22.92 -58.77
N PHE A 794 -11.11 -23.44 -58.08
CA PHE A 794 -10.17 -24.39 -58.66
C PHE A 794 -10.86 -25.69 -59.11
N ASN A 795 -11.86 -26.17 -58.37
CA ASN A 795 -12.61 -27.36 -58.74
C ASN A 795 -13.29 -27.24 -60.12
N LYS A 796 -13.57 -26.02 -60.59
CA LYS A 796 -14.10 -25.77 -61.95
C LYS A 796 -13.06 -25.99 -63.05
N THR A 797 -11.76 -25.87 -62.74
CA THR A 797 -10.66 -26.01 -63.70
C THR A 797 -10.05 -27.41 -63.76
N VAL A 798 -10.39 -28.28 -62.80
CA VAL A 798 -9.93 -29.68 -62.78
C VAL A 798 -10.60 -30.48 -63.91
N GLU A 799 -9.77 -31.09 -64.77
CA GLU A 799 -10.21 -31.84 -65.95
C GLU A 799 -10.41 -33.34 -65.68
N ASN A 800 -9.67 -33.92 -64.72
CA ASN A 800 -9.85 -35.33 -64.32
C ASN A 800 -11.05 -35.46 -63.38
N THR A 801 -12.00 -36.34 -63.73
CA THR A 801 -13.28 -36.45 -62.99
C THR A 801 -13.09 -36.97 -61.57
N SER A 802 -12.12 -37.87 -61.34
CA SER A 802 -11.84 -38.46 -60.03
C SER A 802 -11.26 -37.42 -59.06
N ILE A 803 -10.26 -36.66 -59.52
CA ILE A 803 -9.64 -35.55 -58.75
C ILE A 803 -10.68 -34.48 -58.42
N LYS A 804 -11.57 -34.17 -59.38
CA LYS A 804 -12.66 -33.20 -59.20
C LYS A 804 -13.67 -33.63 -58.13
N ASN A 805 -14.00 -34.91 -58.08
CA ASN A 805 -14.92 -35.46 -57.08
C ASN A 805 -14.31 -35.52 -55.68
N GLU A 806 -13.01 -35.82 -55.57
CA GLU A 806 -12.24 -35.77 -54.31
C GLU A 806 -12.31 -34.36 -53.70
N LEU A 807 -12.05 -33.32 -54.51
CA LEU A 807 -12.09 -31.92 -54.06
C LEU A 807 -13.50 -31.47 -53.69
N ASN A 808 -14.51 -31.85 -54.49
CA ASN A 808 -15.90 -31.52 -54.20
C ASN A 808 -16.38 -32.11 -52.87
N THR A 809 -15.88 -33.31 -52.52
CA THR A 809 -16.18 -33.96 -51.23
C THR A 809 -15.55 -33.20 -50.06
N ALA A 810 -14.27 -32.79 -50.19
CA ALA A 810 -13.60 -31.98 -49.18
C ALA A 810 -14.30 -30.63 -48.95
N ILE A 811 -14.72 -29.96 -50.03
CA ILE A 811 -15.50 -28.71 -49.96
C ILE A 811 -16.82 -28.92 -49.21
N LYS A 812 -17.58 -29.98 -49.51
CA LYS A 812 -18.86 -30.28 -48.82
C LYS A 812 -18.66 -30.51 -47.32
N THR A 813 -17.63 -31.26 -46.94
CA THR A 813 -17.31 -31.51 -45.52
C THR A 813 -16.95 -30.22 -44.79
N ALA A 814 -16.13 -29.36 -45.40
CA ALA A 814 -15.77 -28.06 -44.86
C ALA A 814 -16.97 -27.12 -44.73
N THR A 815 -17.86 -27.09 -45.72
CA THR A 815 -19.11 -26.31 -45.67
C THR A 815 -20.03 -26.79 -44.55
N ALA A 816 -20.23 -28.10 -44.40
CA ALA A 816 -21.02 -28.66 -43.30
C ALA A 816 -20.45 -28.30 -41.92
N LYS A 817 -19.12 -28.34 -41.76
CA LYS A 817 -18.42 -27.89 -40.54
C LYS A 817 -18.53 -26.39 -40.29
N LYS A 818 -18.65 -25.57 -41.33
CA LYS A 818 -18.82 -24.11 -41.21
C LYS A 818 -20.25 -23.72 -40.80
N ASP A 819 -21.23 -24.44 -41.34
CA ASP A 819 -22.65 -24.20 -41.15
C ASP A 819 -23.23 -24.87 -39.89
N ASP A 820 -22.47 -25.76 -39.22
CA ASP A 820 -22.87 -26.34 -37.94
C ASP A 820 -23.06 -25.24 -36.87
N VAL A 821 -24.24 -25.25 -36.25
CA VAL A 821 -24.67 -24.29 -35.23
C VAL A 821 -23.79 -24.36 -33.98
N ASN A 822 -23.17 -25.51 -33.71
CA ASN A 822 -22.30 -25.74 -32.56
C ASN A 822 -20.81 -25.59 -32.86
N SER A 823 -20.46 -25.03 -34.02
CA SER A 823 -19.07 -24.85 -34.43
C SER A 823 -18.33 -23.87 -33.53
N THR A 824 -17.26 -24.33 -32.88
CA THR A 824 -16.30 -23.49 -32.17
C THR A 824 -15.21 -22.97 -33.10
N ALA A 825 -14.52 -21.89 -32.72
CA ALA A 825 -13.37 -21.38 -33.48
C ALA A 825 -12.31 -22.47 -33.74
N ASN A 826 -12.05 -23.35 -32.77
CA ASN A 826 -11.09 -24.45 -32.93
C ASN A 826 -11.57 -25.52 -33.92
N SER A 827 -12.85 -25.91 -33.89
CA SER A 827 -13.38 -26.89 -34.85
C SER A 827 -13.42 -26.33 -36.27
N LEU A 828 -13.62 -25.02 -36.44
CA LEU A 828 -13.55 -24.33 -37.72
C LEU A 828 -12.12 -24.23 -38.26
N GLU A 829 -11.15 -23.94 -37.39
CA GLU A 829 -9.73 -23.89 -37.76
C GLU A 829 -9.19 -25.27 -38.15
N LEU A 830 -9.63 -26.35 -37.47
CA LEU A 830 -9.32 -27.71 -37.88
C LEU A 830 -9.90 -28.03 -39.27
N ALA A 831 -11.16 -27.67 -39.52
CA ALA A 831 -11.77 -27.86 -40.84
C ALA A 831 -11.05 -27.04 -41.94
N TYR A 832 -10.55 -25.84 -41.61
CA TYR A 832 -9.69 -25.06 -42.50
C TYR A 832 -8.39 -25.80 -42.84
N ASN A 833 -7.67 -26.31 -41.83
CA ASN A 833 -6.41 -27.02 -42.05
C ASN A 833 -6.61 -28.32 -42.85
N GLU A 834 -7.69 -29.06 -42.58
CA GLU A 834 -8.06 -30.27 -43.33
C GLU A 834 -8.36 -29.96 -44.79
N LEU A 835 -9.18 -28.93 -45.07
CA LEU A 835 -9.48 -28.49 -46.43
C LEU A 835 -8.21 -27.98 -47.13
N SER A 836 -7.35 -27.21 -46.45
CA SER A 836 -6.14 -26.63 -47.05
C SER A 836 -5.17 -27.73 -47.47
N THR A 837 -4.92 -28.69 -46.60
CA THR A 837 -4.03 -29.82 -46.89
C THR A 837 -4.55 -30.66 -48.06
N THR A 838 -5.87 -30.90 -48.07
CA THR A 838 -6.51 -31.65 -49.16
C THR A 838 -6.48 -30.88 -50.48
N PHE A 839 -6.70 -29.57 -50.42
CA PHE A 839 -6.65 -28.68 -51.57
C PHE A 839 -5.26 -28.68 -52.22
N ASP A 840 -4.20 -28.50 -51.45
CA ASP A 840 -2.81 -28.47 -51.94
C ASP A 840 -2.43 -29.83 -52.57
N ALA A 841 -2.80 -30.95 -51.94
CA ALA A 841 -2.54 -32.29 -52.47
C ALA A 841 -3.27 -32.54 -53.81
N ILE A 842 -4.50 -32.06 -53.95
CA ILE A 842 -5.27 -32.18 -55.18
C ILE A 842 -4.71 -31.29 -56.29
N GLU A 843 -4.27 -30.07 -55.97
CA GLU A 843 -3.62 -29.18 -56.93
C GLU A 843 -2.37 -29.85 -57.53
N MET A 844 -1.54 -30.50 -56.71
CA MET A 844 -0.39 -31.28 -57.18
C MET A 844 -0.80 -32.45 -58.10
N LYS A 845 -1.78 -33.27 -57.68
CA LYS A 845 -2.26 -34.41 -58.48
C LYS A 845 -2.76 -33.96 -59.86
N GLN A 846 -3.49 -32.86 -59.94
CA GLN A 846 -4.00 -32.33 -61.20
C GLN A 846 -2.87 -31.85 -62.12
N ASN A 847 -1.84 -31.21 -61.56
CA ASN A 847 -0.69 -30.75 -62.33
C ASN A 847 0.12 -31.92 -62.89
N GLU A 848 0.38 -32.96 -62.09
CA GLU A 848 1.08 -34.17 -62.53
C GLU A 848 0.33 -34.92 -63.63
N TRP A 849 -1.00 -35.05 -63.47
CA TRP A 849 -1.89 -35.63 -64.47
C TRP A 849 -1.81 -34.86 -65.79
N LYS A 850 -1.95 -33.52 -65.75
CA LYS A 850 -1.95 -32.67 -66.93
C LYS A 850 -0.62 -32.72 -67.68
N MET A 851 0.50 -32.67 -66.95
CA MET A 851 1.83 -32.80 -67.56
C MET A 851 2.00 -34.15 -68.28
N ALA A 852 1.61 -35.27 -67.65
CA ALA A 852 1.74 -36.59 -68.25
C ALA A 852 0.86 -36.73 -69.51
N TYR A 853 -0.35 -36.19 -69.45
CA TYR A 853 -1.27 -36.10 -70.58
C TYR A 853 -0.68 -35.31 -71.76
N ASP A 854 -0.22 -34.09 -71.50
CA ASP A 854 0.31 -33.19 -72.53
C ASP A 854 1.58 -33.76 -73.20
N VAL A 855 2.48 -34.37 -72.42
CA VAL A 855 3.70 -35.01 -72.95
C VAL A 855 3.36 -36.17 -73.88
N LEU A 856 2.43 -37.04 -73.49
CA LEU A 856 2.00 -38.15 -74.34
C LEU A 856 1.34 -37.65 -75.63
N ASN A 857 0.44 -36.67 -75.50
CA ASN A 857 -0.27 -36.07 -76.64
C ASN A 857 0.70 -35.44 -77.65
N ASN A 858 1.68 -34.67 -77.16
CA ASN A 858 2.72 -34.08 -77.99
C ASN A 858 3.59 -35.13 -78.68
N LYS A 859 3.96 -36.21 -77.98
CA LYS A 859 4.78 -37.27 -78.58
C LYS A 859 4.05 -38.01 -79.69
N ILE A 860 2.75 -38.25 -79.54
CA ILE A 860 1.91 -38.82 -80.60
C ILE A 860 1.87 -37.91 -81.83
N ASN A 861 1.69 -36.60 -81.63
CA ASN A 861 1.69 -35.63 -82.73
C ASN A 861 3.05 -35.57 -83.45
N GLU A 862 4.16 -35.65 -82.70
CA GLU A 862 5.51 -35.73 -83.26
C GLU A 862 5.69 -36.99 -84.13
N VAL A 863 5.28 -38.16 -83.63
CA VAL A 863 5.38 -39.43 -84.38
C VAL A 863 4.54 -39.40 -85.65
N ASN A 864 3.29 -38.92 -85.57
CA ASN A 864 2.43 -38.75 -86.74
C ASN A 864 3.06 -37.86 -87.82
N THR A 865 3.86 -36.87 -87.43
CA THR A 865 4.57 -35.98 -88.35
C THR A 865 5.82 -36.66 -88.94
N GLN A 866 6.57 -37.42 -88.14
CA GLN A 866 7.85 -38.05 -88.54
C GLN A 866 7.68 -39.35 -89.34
N VAL A 867 6.54 -40.04 -89.27
CA VAL A 867 6.22 -41.24 -90.08
C VAL A 867 6.34 -40.99 -91.61
N ASN A 868 6.34 -39.72 -92.04
CA ASN A 868 6.61 -39.33 -93.43
C ASN A 868 8.10 -39.14 -93.79
N GLY A 869 8.98 -38.95 -92.82
CA GLY A 869 10.41 -38.70 -93.05
C GLY A 869 11.29 -39.96 -93.00
N TYR A 870 10.82 -41.03 -92.37
CA TYR A 870 11.50 -42.33 -92.42
C TYR A 870 11.14 -43.03 -93.74
N ASN A 871 12.14 -43.53 -94.47
CA ASN A 871 11.95 -44.26 -95.73
C ASN A 871 11.44 -45.69 -95.47
N LEU A 872 10.32 -45.79 -94.76
CA LEU A 872 9.65 -47.01 -94.32
C LEU A 872 8.80 -47.56 -95.44
N ASN A 873 8.74 -48.89 -95.57
CA ASN A 873 7.77 -49.49 -96.47
C ASN A 873 6.33 -49.32 -95.92
N ASN A 874 5.34 -49.59 -96.77
CA ASN A 874 3.93 -49.35 -96.44
C ASN A 874 3.44 -50.20 -95.23
N ILE A 875 4.05 -51.36 -94.96
CA ILE A 875 3.66 -52.24 -93.84
C ILE A 875 4.27 -51.74 -92.51
N GLU A 876 5.54 -51.36 -92.51
CA GLU A 876 6.24 -50.78 -91.35
C GLU A 876 5.57 -49.47 -90.89
N ARG A 877 5.14 -48.65 -91.86
CA ARG A 877 4.32 -47.45 -91.61
C ARG A 877 3.01 -47.79 -90.90
N GLN A 878 2.30 -48.83 -91.35
CA GLN A 878 1.02 -49.25 -90.75
C GLN A 878 1.22 -49.81 -89.33
N GLN A 879 2.32 -50.50 -89.04
CA GLN A 879 2.61 -51.02 -87.71
C GLN A 879 2.91 -49.90 -86.70
N LEU A 880 3.70 -48.88 -87.07
CA LEU A 880 3.96 -47.73 -86.20
C LEU A 880 2.70 -46.86 -86.00
N LEU A 881 1.87 -46.70 -87.04
CA LEU A 881 0.56 -46.06 -86.93
C LEU A 881 -0.43 -46.87 -86.08
N THR A 882 -0.32 -48.20 -86.05
CA THR A 882 -1.12 -49.08 -85.17
C THR A 882 -0.76 -48.86 -83.71
N ILE A 883 0.53 -48.70 -83.37
CA ILE A 883 0.96 -48.35 -82.00
C ILE A 883 0.36 -46.99 -81.59
N VAL A 884 0.41 -45.98 -82.48
CA VAL A 884 -0.23 -44.68 -82.22
C VAL A 884 -1.75 -44.82 -82.05
N SER A 885 -2.40 -45.58 -82.93
CA SER A 885 -3.85 -45.83 -82.89
C SER A 885 -4.29 -46.52 -81.59
N ASN A 886 -3.47 -47.42 -81.05
CA ASN A 886 -3.74 -48.10 -79.77
C ASN A 886 -3.59 -47.18 -78.54
N ILE A 887 -2.85 -46.08 -78.66
CA ILE A 887 -2.67 -45.12 -77.56
C ILE A 887 -3.74 -44.01 -77.59
N SER A 888 -4.28 -43.67 -78.77
CA SER A 888 -5.33 -42.63 -78.90
C SER A 888 -6.56 -42.82 -78.00
N PRO A 889 -7.11 -44.05 -77.79
CA PRO A 889 -8.19 -44.27 -76.82
C PRO A 889 -7.83 -43.90 -75.38
N VAL A 890 -6.55 -44.06 -74.98
CA VAL A 890 -6.05 -43.72 -73.65
C VAL A 890 -6.05 -42.20 -73.46
N LEU A 891 -5.63 -41.42 -74.47
CA LEU A 891 -5.72 -39.95 -74.47
C LEU A 891 -7.15 -39.42 -74.49
N ASN A 892 -8.09 -40.15 -75.08
CA ASN A 892 -9.49 -39.74 -75.10
C ASN A 892 -10.21 -40.01 -73.77
N ASN A 893 -9.64 -40.85 -72.91
CA ASN A 893 -10.16 -41.11 -71.57
C ASN A 893 -9.38 -40.30 -70.52
N LYS A 894 -9.90 -39.12 -70.17
CA LYS A 894 -9.29 -38.21 -69.17
C LYS A 894 -9.34 -38.74 -67.73
N ASP A 895 -10.06 -39.83 -67.48
CA ASP A 895 -10.14 -40.42 -66.14
C ASP A 895 -8.95 -41.34 -65.82
N ASN A 896 -8.11 -41.65 -66.83
CA ASN A 896 -6.85 -42.35 -66.61
C ASN A 896 -5.92 -41.55 -65.70
N ASP A 897 -5.12 -42.23 -64.89
CA ASP A 897 -4.14 -41.57 -64.02
C ASP A 897 -2.87 -41.16 -64.79
N ALA A 898 -2.01 -40.36 -64.13
CA ALA A 898 -0.76 -39.90 -64.72
C ALA A 898 0.20 -41.05 -65.09
N ASN A 899 0.11 -42.20 -64.42
CA ASN A 899 1.00 -43.34 -64.63
C ASN A 899 0.64 -44.10 -65.90
N GLU A 900 -0.65 -44.23 -66.21
CA GLU A 900 -1.12 -44.85 -67.45
C GLU A 900 -0.62 -44.07 -68.67
N PHE A 901 -0.66 -42.72 -68.64
CA PHE A 901 -0.07 -41.91 -69.72
C PHE A 901 1.45 -42.10 -69.84
N LYS A 902 2.19 -42.12 -68.73
CA LYS A 902 3.64 -42.36 -68.72
C LYS A 902 4.01 -43.73 -69.29
N LYS A 903 3.23 -44.77 -68.97
CA LYS A 903 3.43 -46.12 -69.50
C LYS A 903 3.23 -46.16 -71.01
N LYS A 904 2.17 -45.51 -71.53
CA LYS A 904 1.92 -45.43 -72.97
C LYS A 904 2.98 -44.63 -73.73
N LEU A 905 3.53 -43.59 -73.11
CA LEU A 905 4.66 -42.85 -73.66
C LEU A 905 5.89 -43.75 -73.87
N GLN A 906 6.15 -44.66 -72.92
CA GLN A 906 7.26 -45.60 -73.00
C GLN A 906 7.05 -46.65 -74.10
N GLU A 907 5.83 -47.18 -74.25
CA GLU A 907 5.46 -48.10 -75.35
C GLU A 907 5.71 -47.45 -76.72
N LEU A 908 5.33 -46.17 -76.89
CA LEU A 908 5.54 -45.42 -78.13
C LEU A 908 7.04 -45.22 -78.46
N ASN A 909 7.85 -44.83 -77.47
CA ASN A 909 9.29 -44.60 -77.65
C ASN A 909 10.06 -45.87 -78.06
N ASN A 910 9.68 -47.02 -77.49
CA ASN A 910 10.29 -48.30 -77.84
C ASN A 910 10.00 -48.66 -79.31
N GLY A 911 8.75 -48.47 -79.76
CA GLY A 911 8.36 -48.69 -81.15
C GLY A 911 9.19 -47.88 -82.14
N ILE A 912 9.37 -46.57 -81.91
CA ILE A 912 10.15 -45.69 -82.80
C ILE A 912 11.61 -46.17 -82.97
N THR A 913 12.24 -46.61 -81.88
CA THR A 913 13.67 -46.96 -81.85
C THR A 913 13.99 -48.18 -82.72
N GLU A 914 13.09 -49.17 -82.73
CA GLU A 914 13.23 -50.39 -83.53
C GLU A 914 13.25 -50.07 -85.04
N TYR A 915 12.32 -49.22 -85.51
CA TYR A 915 12.20 -48.90 -86.94
C TYR A 915 13.35 -48.05 -87.47
N LYS A 916 13.91 -47.15 -86.65
CA LYS A 916 15.10 -46.37 -87.01
C LYS A 916 16.30 -47.28 -87.31
N THR A 917 16.49 -48.33 -86.50
CA THR A 917 17.61 -49.27 -86.61
C THR A 917 17.56 -50.13 -87.88
N LYS A 918 16.35 -50.57 -88.30
CA LYS A 918 16.17 -51.32 -89.56
C LYS A 918 16.58 -50.50 -90.78
N ASN A 919 16.24 -49.21 -90.81
CA ASN A 919 16.56 -48.32 -91.93
C ASN A 919 18.08 -48.12 -92.11
N ASP A 920 18.84 -48.02 -91.01
CA ASP A 920 20.30 -47.85 -91.07
C ASP A 920 21.02 -49.08 -91.67
N ILE A 921 20.55 -50.29 -91.36
CA ILE A 921 21.13 -51.53 -91.91
C ILE A 921 20.82 -51.68 -93.41
N ARG A 922 19.62 -51.28 -93.85
CA ARG A 922 19.24 -51.28 -95.27
C ARG A 922 20.22 -50.44 -96.12
N ASN A 923 20.65 -49.29 -95.59
CA ASN A 923 21.63 -48.42 -96.24
C ASN A 923 23.02 -49.09 -96.36
N GLN A 924 23.47 -49.82 -95.33
CA GLN A 924 24.75 -50.52 -95.35
C GLN A 924 24.79 -51.67 -96.38
N ILE A 925 23.68 -52.38 -96.56
CA ILE A 925 23.57 -53.45 -97.58
C ILE A 925 23.67 -52.87 -98.99
N ASN A 926 23.05 -51.70 -99.24
CA ASN A 926 23.14 -51.01 -100.53
C ASN A 926 24.60 -50.62 -100.88
N GLU A 927 25.39 -50.19 -99.90
CA GLU A 927 26.83 -49.92 -100.08
C GLU A 927 27.62 -51.18 -100.44
N LEU A 928 27.35 -52.31 -99.78
CA LEU A 928 28.04 -53.58 -100.04
C LEU A 928 27.70 -54.17 -101.42
N LEU A 929 26.45 -54.06 -101.86
CA LEU A 929 26.02 -54.45 -103.21
C LEU A 929 26.78 -53.67 -104.29
N SER A 930 27.00 -52.37 -104.07
CA SER A 930 27.76 -51.53 -105.00
C SER A 930 29.20 -52.03 -105.19
N LYS A 931 29.86 -52.46 -104.10
CA LYS A 931 31.23 -53.02 -104.14
C LYS A 931 31.29 -54.35 -104.88
N LEU A 932 30.42 -55.31 -104.55
CA LEU A 932 30.41 -56.63 -105.20
C LEU A 932 30.14 -56.53 -106.72
N ASN A 933 29.36 -55.54 -107.16
CA ASN A 933 29.07 -55.32 -108.58
C ASN A 933 30.30 -54.80 -109.37
N GLN A 934 31.25 -54.12 -108.71
CA GLN A 934 32.52 -53.67 -109.32
C GLN A 934 33.50 -54.85 -109.53
N ASP A 935 33.52 -55.83 -108.62
CA ASP A 935 34.48 -56.95 -108.64
C ASP A 935 34.17 -58.04 -109.68
N LYS A 936 32.97 -58.03 -110.27
CA LYS A 936 32.48 -59.03 -111.26
C LYS A 936 33.36 -59.16 -112.53
N ASN A 937 34.22 -58.18 -112.81
CA ASN A 937 35.02 -58.08 -114.05
C ASN A 937 36.54 -58.32 -113.89
N ASN A 938 37.01 -58.84 -112.73
CA ASN A 938 38.45 -58.97 -112.43
C ASN A 938 39.17 -60.09 -113.25
N GLU A 939 40.38 -59.80 -113.77
CA GLU A 939 41.13 -60.63 -114.75
C GLU A 939 41.94 -61.80 -114.16
N TYR A 940 41.96 -61.96 -112.83
CA TYR A 940 42.77 -62.95 -112.10
C TYR A 940 41.97 -64.16 -111.56
N VAL A 941 41.00 -64.66 -112.33
CA VAL A 941 40.16 -65.80 -111.94
C VAL A 941 40.40 -66.98 -112.88
N ILE A 942 40.89 -68.11 -112.36
CA ILE A 942 41.17 -69.33 -113.13
C ILE A 942 39.88 -70.02 -113.64
N ASP A 943 38.71 -69.77 -113.03
CA ASP A 943 37.42 -70.35 -113.45
C ASP A 943 36.29 -69.29 -113.52
N LYS A 944 36.45 -68.33 -114.45
CA LYS A 944 35.70 -67.07 -114.55
C LYS A 944 34.16 -67.21 -114.56
N GLN A 945 33.62 -68.32 -115.08
CA GLN A 945 32.19 -68.48 -115.34
C GLN A 945 31.36 -68.89 -114.10
N GLU A 946 31.89 -69.77 -113.22
CA GLU A 946 31.13 -70.25 -112.05
C GLU A 946 31.00 -69.17 -110.96
N LEU A 947 32.08 -68.43 -110.72
CA LEU A 947 32.12 -67.34 -109.75
C LEU A 947 31.20 -66.17 -110.18
N GLN A 948 31.18 -65.83 -111.48
CA GLN A 948 30.26 -64.82 -112.02
C GLN A 948 28.79 -65.20 -111.87
N ASN A 949 28.45 -66.49 -111.96
CA ASN A 949 27.08 -66.98 -111.74
C ASN A 949 26.67 -66.89 -110.25
N LYS A 950 27.57 -67.20 -109.31
CA LYS A 950 27.34 -67.05 -107.87
C LYS A 950 27.13 -65.58 -107.49
N ILE A 951 27.98 -64.68 -108.00
CA ILE A 951 27.87 -63.23 -107.78
C ILE A 951 26.52 -62.71 -108.30
N THR A 952 26.12 -63.10 -109.51
CA THR A 952 24.85 -62.64 -110.11
C THR A 952 23.64 -63.12 -109.31
N LYS A 953 23.57 -64.41 -108.94
CA LYS A 953 22.49 -64.95 -108.10
C LYS A 953 22.41 -64.28 -106.72
N LEU A 954 23.55 -63.99 -106.10
CA LEU A 954 23.56 -63.36 -104.78
C LEU A 954 23.06 -61.90 -104.86
N ILE A 955 23.49 -61.14 -105.88
CA ILE A 955 23.00 -59.78 -106.15
C ILE A 955 21.48 -59.78 -106.35
N GLU A 956 20.95 -60.68 -107.17
CA GLU A 956 19.50 -60.82 -107.42
C GLU A 956 18.74 -61.17 -106.13
N SER A 957 19.23 -62.14 -105.35
CA SER A 957 18.60 -62.53 -104.08
C SER A 957 18.62 -61.42 -103.01
N THR A 958 19.64 -60.58 -103.02
CA THR A 958 19.76 -59.46 -102.06
C THR A 958 18.89 -58.29 -102.47
N ASN A 959 18.82 -57.98 -103.77
CA ASN A 959 17.87 -56.99 -104.28
C ASN A 959 16.41 -57.42 -104.04
N ALA A 960 16.11 -58.73 -104.07
CA ALA A 960 14.81 -59.25 -103.69
C ALA A 960 14.49 -59.02 -102.20
N LEU A 961 15.44 -59.29 -101.28
CA LEU A 961 15.25 -59.02 -99.85
C LEU A 961 15.04 -57.52 -99.54
N LEU A 962 15.75 -56.63 -100.23
CA LEU A 962 15.59 -55.18 -100.11
C LEU A 962 14.22 -54.68 -100.58
N ALA A 963 13.58 -55.42 -101.49
CA ALA A 963 12.24 -55.12 -102.01
C ALA A 963 11.11 -55.79 -101.20
N GLU A 964 11.43 -56.70 -100.28
CA GLU A 964 10.46 -57.48 -99.52
C GLU A 964 9.97 -56.72 -98.28
N PRO A 965 8.67 -56.45 -98.13
CA PRO A 965 8.19 -55.50 -97.12
C PRO A 965 8.11 -56.07 -95.69
N ASN A 966 8.33 -57.37 -95.48
CA ASN A 966 8.23 -58.03 -94.18
C ASN A 966 9.53 -58.70 -93.70
N SER A 967 10.66 -58.30 -94.27
CA SER A 967 11.96 -58.83 -93.86
C SER A 967 12.31 -58.38 -92.44
N THR A 968 12.65 -59.35 -91.60
CA THR A 968 13.03 -59.17 -90.20
C THR A 968 14.38 -58.49 -90.10
N LEU A 969 14.64 -57.82 -88.96
CA LEU A 969 15.94 -57.22 -88.68
C LEU A 969 17.07 -58.26 -88.80
N LEU A 970 16.79 -59.51 -88.42
CA LEU A 970 17.71 -60.64 -88.49
C LEU A 970 18.00 -61.06 -89.95
N GLU A 971 16.99 -61.07 -90.83
CA GLU A 971 17.18 -61.38 -92.26
C GLU A 971 18.06 -60.35 -92.97
N PHE A 972 17.88 -59.05 -92.68
CA PHE A 972 18.78 -58.00 -93.18
C PHE A 972 20.23 -58.20 -92.67
N GLN A 973 20.41 -58.51 -91.39
CA GLN A 973 21.73 -58.76 -90.81
C GLN A 973 22.41 -60.01 -91.40
N ASN A 974 21.65 -61.08 -91.63
CA ASN A 974 22.17 -62.30 -92.24
C ASN A 974 22.60 -62.05 -93.70
N LYS A 975 21.81 -61.31 -94.48
CA LYS A 975 22.13 -61.03 -95.88
C LYS A 975 23.34 -60.11 -96.05
N LYS A 976 23.49 -59.14 -95.15
CA LYS A 976 24.72 -58.34 -95.04
C LYS A 976 25.94 -59.26 -94.84
N SER A 977 25.84 -60.23 -93.94
CA SER A 977 26.92 -61.18 -93.65
C SER A 977 27.23 -62.12 -94.83
N GLU A 978 26.22 -62.55 -95.58
CA GLU A 978 26.41 -63.34 -96.82
C GLU A 978 27.16 -62.55 -97.90
N LEU A 979 26.82 -61.27 -98.10
CA LEU A 979 27.55 -60.39 -99.03
C LEU A 979 29.00 -60.21 -98.63
N GLU A 980 29.26 -59.98 -97.34
CA GLU A 980 30.63 -59.84 -96.81
C GLU A 980 31.45 -61.13 -97.03
N ASN A 981 30.83 -62.30 -96.88
CA ASN A 981 31.48 -63.58 -97.11
C ASN A 981 31.76 -63.86 -98.60
N LEU A 982 30.85 -63.53 -99.53
CA LEU A 982 31.07 -63.75 -100.96
C LEU A 982 32.16 -62.82 -101.53
N ILE A 983 32.23 -61.57 -101.05
CA ILE A 983 33.35 -60.65 -101.35
C ILE A 983 34.67 -61.26 -100.87
N LYS A 984 34.67 -61.92 -99.71
CA LYS A 984 35.86 -62.58 -99.14
C LYS A 984 36.29 -63.81 -99.97
N GLU A 985 35.36 -64.60 -100.46
CA GLU A 985 35.62 -65.79 -101.29
C GLU A 985 36.22 -65.40 -102.65
N THR A 986 35.65 -64.39 -103.32
CA THR A 986 36.13 -63.83 -104.60
C THR A 986 37.57 -63.27 -104.48
N ASN A 987 37.93 -62.71 -103.32
CA ASN A 987 39.27 -62.21 -103.02
C ASN A 987 40.29 -63.33 -102.67
N ASN A 988 39.84 -64.46 -102.12
CA ASN A 988 40.75 -65.55 -101.72
C ASN A 988 41.31 -66.35 -102.91
N ASP A 989 40.55 -66.55 -103.99
CA ASP A 989 41.04 -67.25 -105.19
C ASP A 989 42.03 -66.41 -106.02
N ALA A 990 41.84 -65.08 -106.06
CA ALA A 990 42.84 -64.14 -106.60
C ALA A 990 44.11 -64.07 -105.71
N THR A 991 43.97 -64.32 -104.41
CA THR A 991 45.09 -64.38 -103.45
C THR A 991 45.91 -65.67 -103.63
N ARG A 992 45.30 -66.81 -104.01
CA ARG A 992 46.01 -68.10 -104.20
C ARG A 992 47.04 -68.08 -105.33
N LEU A 993 46.75 -67.47 -106.49
CA LEU A 993 47.75 -67.28 -107.57
C LEU A 993 48.80 -66.23 -107.26
N LYS A 994 48.41 -65.17 -106.54
CA LYS A 994 49.36 -64.16 -106.06
C LYS A 994 50.37 -64.76 -105.07
N VAL A 995 49.99 -65.77 -104.28
CA VAL A 995 50.87 -66.48 -103.34
C VAL A 995 51.92 -67.35 -104.05
N GLU A 996 51.61 -67.98 -105.19
CA GLU A 996 52.59 -68.77 -105.97
C GLU A 996 53.66 -67.89 -106.66
N LEU A 997 53.28 -66.71 -107.19
CA LEU A 997 54.26 -65.74 -107.74
C LEU A 997 55.07 -65.04 -106.64
N ARG A 998 54.44 -64.76 -105.49
CA ARG A 998 55.10 -64.17 -104.31
C ARG A 998 56.14 -65.10 -103.69
N SER A 999 55.88 -66.42 -103.65
CA SER A 999 56.82 -67.44 -103.17
C SER A 999 58.15 -67.47 -103.98
N THR A 1000 58.08 -67.27 -105.29
CA THR A 1000 59.27 -67.24 -106.17
C THR A 1000 60.10 -65.95 -105.99
N ILE A 1001 59.45 -64.84 -105.67
CA ILE A 1001 60.09 -63.54 -105.36
C ILE A 1001 60.66 -63.53 -103.93
N GLU A 1002 59.94 -64.10 -102.95
CA GLU A 1002 60.38 -64.24 -101.55
C GLU A 1002 61.59 -65.18 -101.41
N THR A 1003 61.72 -66.20 -102.26
CA THR A 1003 62.91 -67.07 -102.32
C THR A 1003 64.16 -66.34 -102.85
N THR A 1004 63.99 -65.27 -103.64
CA THR A 1004 65.09 -64.44 -104.15
C THR A 1004 65.42 -63.27 -103.20
N LEU A 1005 64.44 -62.74 -102.46
CA LEU A 1005 64.62 -61.73 -101.40
C LEU A 1005 65.21 -62.29 -100.09
N SER A 1006 64.91 -63.54 -99.74
CA SER A 1006 65.43 -64.24 -98.55
C SER A 1006 66.96 -64.47 -98.62
N ASN A 1007 67.52 -64.63 -99.83
CA ASN A 1007 68.94 -64.85 -100.01
C ASN A 1007 69.79 -63.54 -100.03
N THR A 1008 69.21 -62.36 -99.74
CA THR A 1008 69.93 -61.08 -99.87
C THR A 1008 69.69 -59.98 -98.80
N LYS A 1009 69.19 -60.20 -97.57
CA LYS A 1009 69.16 -59.12 -96.53
C LYS A 1009 69.37 -59.54 -95.06
N ASP A 1010 70.49 -59.06 -94.52
CA ASP A 1010 70.83 -58.88 -93.10
C ASP A 1010 69.70 -58.21 -92.30
N SER A 1011 69.32 -58.80 -91.16
CA SER A 1011 68.18 -58.36 -90.34
C SER A 1011 68.37 -57.02 -89.61
N LEU A 1012 69.56 -56.43 -89.65
CA LEU A 1012 69.89 -55.22 -88.88
C LEU A 1012 69.59 -53.91 -89.63
N THR A 1013 69.80 -53.88 -90.95
CA THR A 1013 69.63 -52.66 -91.77
C THR A 1013 68.17 -52.24 -91.92
N LEU A 1014 67.23 -53.20 -91.87
CA LEU A 1014 65.80 -52.91 -92.02
C LEU A 1014 65.17 -52.29 -90.76
N SER A 1015 65.69 -52.61 -89.57
CA SER A 1015 65.14 -52.10 -88.31
C SER A 1015 65.43 -50.61 -88.10
N LEU A 1016 66.51 -50.09 -88.70
CA LEU A 1016 66.93 -48.69 -88.60
C LEU A 1016 66.15 -47.76 -89.54
N LEU A 1017 65.65 -48.27 -90.67
CA LEU A 1017 64.88 -47.50 -91.65
C LEU A 1017 63.43 -47.22 -91.23
N LYS A 1018 62.85 -47.99 -90.29
CA LYS A 1018 61.44 -47.87 -89.86
C LYS A 1018 61.19 -46.83 -88.75
N THR A 1019 62.21 -46.15 -88.25
CA THR A 1019 62.09 -45.32 -87.03
C THR A 1019 62.18 -43.80 -87.30
N TYR A 1020 62.59 -43.34 -88.50
CA TYR A 1020 62.82 -41.91 -88.79
C TYR A 1020 62.52 -41.51 -90.23
N PRO A 1021 61.31 -40.99 -90.51
CA PRO A 1021 60.92 -40.69 -91.88
C PRO A 1021 61.36 -39.32 -92.41
N THR A 1022 61.79 -38.37 -91.56
CA THR A 1022 61.59 -36.95 -91.88
C THR A 1022 62.83 -36.10 -92.19
N LYS A 1023 64.04 -36.66 -92.26
CA LYS A 1023 65.23 -35.83 -92.61
C LYS A 1023 66.27 -36.49 -93.49
N PHE A 1024 66.37 -37.82 -93.49
CA PHE A 1024 66.83 -38.52 -94.68
C PHE A 1024 65.61 -38.90 -95.49
N ASN A 1025 65.42 -38.17 -96.59
CA ASN A 1025 64.50 -38.46 -97.69
C ASN A 1025 64.87 -39.78 -98.40
N LEU A 1026 65.42 -40.74 -97.67
CA LEU A 1026 65.71 -42.10 -98.07
C LEU A 1026 64.56 -43.00 -97.67
N GLU A 1027 63.83 -42.70 -96.59
CA GLU A 1027 62.50 -43.28 -96.40
C GLU A 1027 61.54 -42.67 -97.41
N ALA A 1028 61.61 -41.38 -97.77
CA ALA A 1028 60.79 -40.88 -98.88
C ALA A 1028 61.34 -41.26 -100.26
N ALA A 1029 62.64 -41.46 -100.52
CA ALA A 1029 63.11 -41.92 -101.84
C ALA A 1029 63.01 -43.44 -102.00
N LEU A 1030 63.19 -44.21 -100.93
CA LEU A 1030 62.92 -45.65 -100.90
C LEU A 1030 61.42 -45.89 -100.76
N ASN A 1031 60.62 -45.10 -100.04
CA ASN A 1031 59.15 -45.15 -100.09
C ASN A 1031 58.56 -44.43 -101.30
N GLU A 1032 59.26 -43.58 -102.05
CA GLU A 1032 58.81 -43.04 -103.35
C GLU A 1032 59.20 -44.00 -104.48
N LYS A 1033 60.38 -44.65 -104.43
CA LYS A 1033 60.72 -45.74 -105.35
C LYS A 1033 59.94 -47.01 -105.01
N ILE A 1034 59.84 -47.39 -103.74
CA ILE A 1034 58.90 -48.42 -103.27
C ILE A 1034 57.48 -47.93 -103.57
N SER A 1035 57.01 -46.70 -103.34
CA SER A 1035 55.65 -46.28 -103.77
C SER A 1035 55.48 -46.04 -105.28
N LYS A 1036 56.54 -46.11 -106.10
CA LYS A 1036 56.46 -46.24 -107.56
C LYS A 1036 56.45 -47.70 -107.99
N LEU A 1037 57.00 -48.60 -107.17
CA LEU A 1037 56.97 -50.06 -107.35
C LEU A 1037 55.80 -50.74 -106.61
N GLN A 1038 55.24 -50.11 -105.59
CA GLN A 1038 54.15 -50.57 -104.74
C GLN A 1038 52.85 -50.59 -105.54
N PRO A 1039 52.59 -49.63 -106.45
CA PRO A 1039 51.53 -49.78 -107.44
C PRO A 1039 51.80 -50.98 -108.38
N VAL A 1040 53.05 -51.31 -108.71
CA VAL A 1040 53.37 -52.47 -109.56
C VAL A 1040 53.17 -53.79 -108.81
N PHE A 1041 53.47 -53.84 -107.50
CA PHE A 1041 53.24 -55.01 -106.63
C PHE A 1041 51.79 -55.12 -106.12
N ASP A 1042 51.07 -54.00 -105.97
CA ASP A 1042 49.71 -53.95 -105.40
C ASP A 1042 48.61 -53.86 -106.48
N ASN A 1043 48.88 -53.42 -107.71
CA ASN A 1043 47.90 -53.59 -108.79
C ASN A 1043 47.75 -55.09 -109.11
N THR A 1044 46.53 -55.59 -108.93
CA THR A 1044 46.01 -56.79 -109.61
C THR A 1044 45.87 -56.57 -111.13
N SER A 1045 46.68 -55.74 -111.77
CA SER A 1045 46.62 -55.47 -113.22
C SER A 1045 47.98 -55.05 -113.82
N SER A 1046 49.06 -55.12 -113.04
CA SER A 1046 50.42 -54.89 -113.54
C SER A 1046 50.86 -56.06 -114.40
N ASP A 1047 51.23 -55.78 -115.65
CA ASP A 1047 51.82 -56.77 -116.53
C ASP A 1047 53.21 -57.19 -116.03
N ARG A 1048 53.50 -58.49 -116.17
CA ARG A 1048 54.71 -59.18 -115.67
C ARG A 1048 56.04 -58.44 -115.94
N LYS A 1049 56.14 -57.69 -117.03
CA LYS A 1049 57.34 -56.96 -117.44
C LYS A 1049 57.68 -55.79 -116.51
N THR A 1050 56.67 -55.16 -115.93
CA THR A 1050 56.82 -54.02 -115.01
C THR A 1050 57.40 -54.45 -113.66
N LEU A 1051 57.22 -55.72 -113.26
CA LEU A 1051 57.78 -56.30 -112.02
C LEU A 1051 59.27 -56.67 -112.13
N GLU A 1052 59.77 -57.00 -113.32
CA GLU A 1052 61.18 -57.41 -113.53
C GLU A 1052 62.14 -56.21 -113.53
N ASP A 1053 61.74 -55.06 -114.09
CA ASP A 1053 62.52 -53.82 -114.08
C ASP A 1053 62.60 -53.18 -112.67
N ALA A 1054 61.58 -53.42 -111.84
CA ALA A 1054 61.49 -52.97 -110.45
C ALA A 1054 62.58 -53.57 -109.54
N LEU A 1055 62.88 -54.86 -109.74
CA LEU A 1055 63.79 -55.63 -108.89
C LEU A 1055 65.26 -55.18 -109.05
N ARG A 1056 65.63 -54.73 -110.26
CA ARG A 1056 66.97 -54.23 -110.61
C ARG A 1056 67.26 -52.86 -109.99
N ASP A 1057 66.25 -51.99 -109.92
CA ASP A 1057 66.34 -50.65 -109.35
C ASP A 1057 66.46 -50.64 -107.82
N TYR A 1058 65.86 -51.64 -107.16
CA TYR A 1058 65.90 -51.82 -105.70
C TYR A 1058 67.30 -52.20 -105.17
N ASN A 1059 68.00 -53.11 -105.85
CA ASN A 1059 69.32 -53.58 -105.41
C ASN A 1059 70.39 -52.47 -105.46
N THR A 1060 70.30 -51.54 -106.41
CA THR A 1060 71.25 -50.41 -106.53
C THR A 1060 71.08 -49.36 -105.43
N LEU A 1061 69.86 -49.16 -104.91
CA LEU A 1061 69.57 -48.20 -103.83
C LEU A 1061 69.96 -48.73 -102.44
N TYR A 1062 69.84 -50.05 -102.24
CA TYR A 1062 70.16 -50.70 -100.98
C TYR A 1062 71.66 -50.61 -100.62
N ASP A 1063 72.56 -50.80 -101.59
CA ASP A 1063 74.02 -50.72 -101.37
C ASP A 1063 74.50 -49.29 -101.02
N LYS A 1064 73.84 -48.28 -101.59
CA LYS A 1064 74.11 -46.86 -101.27
C LYS A 1064 73.65 -46.51 -99.86
N ALA A 1065 72.47 -46.97 -99.46
CA ALA A 1065 71.92 -46.78 -98.12
C ALA A 1065 72.81 -47.43 -97.05
N LYS A 1066 73.26 -48.68 -97.27
CA LYS A 1066 74.12 -49.42 -96.35
C LYS A 1066 75.42 -48.65 -96.04
N THR A 1067 76.06 -48.10 -97.06
CA THR A 1067 77.30 -47.31 -96.92
C THR A 1067 77.09 -46.03 -96.11
N TRP A 1068 75.98 -45.32 -96.33
CA TRP A 1068 75.67 -44.08 -95.60
C TRP A 1068 75.39 -44.33 -94.11
N PHE A 1069 74.61 -45.37 -93.79
CA PHE A 1069 74.31 -45.74 -92.41
C PHE A 1069 75.57 -46.15 -91.65
N GLU A 1070 76.51 -46.86 -92.27
CA GLU A 1070 77.78 -47.23 -91.63
C GLU A 1070 78.64 -46.00 -91.26
N LEU A 1071 78.65 -44.94 -92.10
CA LEU A 1071 79.35 -43.70 -91.80
C LEU A 1071 78.70 -42.95 -90.62
N LEU A 1072 77.37 -42.86 -90.60
CA LEU A 1072 76.62 -42.29 -89.48
C LEU A 1072 76.83 -43.09 -88.19
N GLU A 1073 76.96 -44.41 -88.30
CA GLU A 1073 77.23 -45.29 -87.15
C GLU A 1073 78.53 -44.94 -86.44
N LYS A 1074 79.57 -44.75 -87.22
CA LYS A 1074 80.90 -44.41 -86.70
C LYS A 1074 80.95 -42.98 -86.19
N TYR A 1075 80.33 -42.03 -86.88
CA TYR A 1075 80.27 -40.64 -86.40
C TYR A 1075 79.53 -40.50 -85.06
N ALA A 1076 78.39 -41.17 -84.90
CA ALA A 1076 77.65 -41.15 -83.64
C ALA A 1076 78.46 -41.75 -82.49
N PHE A 1077 79.19 -42.84 -82.75
CA PHE A 1077 80.12 -43.41 -81.78
C PHE A 1077 81.26 -42.43 -81.42
N MET A 1078 81.89 -41.77 -82.40
CA MET A 1078 82.91 -40.75 -82.12
C MET A 1078 82.37 -39.63 -81.22
N LYS A 1079 81.15 -39.15 -81.50
CA LYS A 1079 80.52 -38.07 -80.72
C LYS A 1079 80.19 -38.52 -79.29
N LYS A 1080 79.79 -39.78 -79.11
CA LYS A 1080 79.56 -40.37 -77.78
C LYS A 1080 80.87 -40.53 -77.02
N ALA A 1081 81.92 -41.07 -77.64
CA ALA A 1081 83.25 -41.24 -77.05
C ALA A 1081 83.85 -39.89 -76.59
N LEU A 1082 83.58 -38.80 -77.32
CA LEU A 1082 83.98 -37.43 -76.94
C LEU A 1082 83.38 -36.98 -75.59
N ILE A 1083 82.25 -37.57 -75.19
CA ILE A 1083 81.58 -37.31 -73.91
C ILE A 1083 81.96 -38.39 -72.89
N THR A 1084 81.84 -39.67 -73.24
CA THR A 1084 82.01 -40.79 -72.31
C THR A 1084 83.46 -41.13 -72.00
N ASP A 1085 84.38 -40.86 -72.92
CA ASP A 1085 85.82 -41.20 -72.82
C ASP A 1085 86.71 -39.96 -72.77
N LYS A 1086 86.14 -38.79 -72.47
CA LYS A 1086 86.85 -37.51 -72.36
C LYS A 1086 88.09 -37.61 -71.48
N GLU A 1087 87.96 -38.21 -70.30
CA GLU A 1087 89.05 -38.32 -69.34
C GLU A 1087 90.21 -39.20 -69.84
N HIS A 1088 89.91 -40.21 -70.67
CA HIS A 1088 90.91 -41.07 -71.32
C HIS A 1088 91.65 -40.31 -72.43
N LEU A 1089 90.90 -39.59 -73.26
CA LEU A 1089 91.45 -38.78 -74.36
C LEU A 1089 92.27 -37.59 -73.86
N ASP A 1090 91.88 -36.97 -72.73
CA ASP A 1090 92.63 -35.91 -72.06
C ASP A 1090 93.95 -36.45 -71.48
N LYS A 1091 93.94 -37.64 -70.86
CA LYS A 1091 95.17 -38.31 -70.36
C LYS A 1091 96.17 -38.65 -71.47
N MET A 1092 95.69 -38.88 -72.70
CA MET A 1092 96.55 -39.07 -73.87
C MET A 1092 97.04 -37.74 -74.48
N GLY A 1093 96.55 -36.58 -74.00
CA GLY A 1093 96.83 -35.27 -74.58
C GLY A 1093 96.21 -35.05 -75.96
N LYS A 1094 95.22 -35.89 -76.33
CA LYS A 1094 94.66 -35.96 -77.69
C LYS A 1094 93.23 -35.47 -77.80
N PHE A 1095 92.61 -35.05 -76.69
CA PHE A 1095 91.20 -34.65 -76.65
C PHE A 1095 90.85 -33.54 -77.66
N SER A 1096 91.59 -32.44 -77.67
CA SER A 1096 91.33 -31.34 -78.61
C SER A 1096 91.53 -31.73 -80.07
N GLU A 1097 92.47 -32.64 -80.35
CA GLU A 1097 92.71 -33.18 -81.70
C GLU A 1097 91.54 -34.07 -82.14
N PHE A 1098 91.10 -34.97 -81.27
CA PHE A 1098 89.94 -35.85 -81.53
C PHE A 1098 88.65 -35.03 -81.69
N GLU A 1099 88.45 -34.00 -80.86
CA GLU A 1099 87.32 -33.08 -80.99
C GLU A 1099 87.34 -32.33 -82.34
N GLY A 1100 88.53 -31.92 -82.80
CA GLY A 1100 88.73 -31.37 -84.13
C GLY A 1100 88.32 -32.34 -85.24
N LYS A 1101 88.74 -33.61 -85.15
CA LYS A 1101 88.37 -34.67 -86.11
C LYS A 1101 86.86 -34.91 -86.12
N VAL A 1102 86.19 -34.94 -84.96
CA VAL A 1102 84.72 -35.06 -84.88
C VAL A 1102 84.01 -33.87 -85.52
N LYS A 1103 84.49 -32.63 -85.30
CA LYS A 1103 83.95 -31.43 -85.95
C LYS A 1103 84.14 -31.46 -87.47
N GLN A 1104 85.25 -31.99 -87.98
CA GLN A 1104 85.47 -32.14 -89.42
C GLN A 1104 84.45 -33.10 -90.05
N ILE A 1105 84.25 -34.29 -89.48
CA ILE A 1105 83.25 -35.25 -89.98
C ILE A 1105 81.84 -34.66 -89.89
N LYS A 1106 81.53 -33.95 -88.80
CA LYS A 1106 80.28 -33.22 -88.62
C LYS A 1106 80.04 -32.19 -89.74
N GLN A 1107 81.03 -31.38 -90.10
CA GLN A 1107 80.91 -30.40 -91.19
C GLN A 1107 80.71 -31.08 -92.56
N TYR A 1108 81.37 -32.22 -92.80
CA TYR A 1108 81.11 -33.01 -94.01
C TYR A 1108 79.68 -33.53 -94.09
N ILE A 1109 79.10 -33.93 -92.94
CA ILE A 1109 77.70 -34.38 -92.85
C ILE A 1109 76.73 -33.18 -92.98
N GLU A 1110 77.02 -32.04 -92.36
CA GLU A 1110 76.13 -30.87 -92.32
C GLU A 1110 76.06 -30.10 -93.65
N ASN A 1111 77.16 -29.99 -94.41
CA ASN A 1111 77.18 -29.32 -95.73
C ASN A 1111 76.27 -29.99 -96.77
N TYR A 1112 75.76 -31.20 -96.49
CA TYR A 1112 74.79 -31.91 -97.33
C TYR A 1112 73.37 -31.28 -97.27
N ASN A 1113 73.02 -30.52 -96.22
CA ASN A 1113 71.62 -30.18 -95.90
C ASN A 1113 71.10 -28.80 -96.39
N ILE A 1114 71.88 -27.99 -97.15
CA ILE A 1114 71.55 -26.55 -97.36
C ILE A 1114 71.33 -26.09 -98.84
N ARG A 1115 71.39 -26.94 -99.88
CA ARG A 1115 70.98 -26.54 -101.26
C ARG A 1115 70.39 -27.69 -102.09
N PRO A 1116 69.08 -27.69 -102.41
CA PRO A 1116 68.52 -28.63 -103.38
C PRO A 1116 68.42 -27.97 -104.76
N THR A 1117 69.49 -28.05 -105.57
CA THR A 1117 69.41 -27.93 -107.04
C THR A 1117 70.73 -28.38 -107.69
N THR A 1118 70.66 -29.48 -108.45
CA THR A 1118 71.59 -29.90 -109.52
C THR A 1118 73.07 -30.13 -109.19
N ILE A 1119 73.39 -31.09 -108.31
CA ILE A 1119 74.66 -31.83 -108.33
C ILE A 1119 74.35 -33.33 -108.24
N SER A 1120 74.89 -34.12 -109.18
CA SER A 1120 74.66 -35.56 -109.32
C SER A 1120 75.03 -36.36 -108.05
N ILE A 1121 74.16 -37.30 -107.69
CA ILE A 1121 74.26 -38.21 -106.53
C ILE A 1121 75.46 -39.18 -106.65
N GLU A 1122 76.09 -39.32 -107.82
CA GLU A 1122 77.14 -40.34 -108.05
C GLU A 1122 78.52 -40.02 -107.44
N ASN A 1123 78.86 -38.76 -107.13
CA ASN A 1123 80.18 -38.42 -106.57
C ASN A 1123 80.31 -38.54 -105.03
N HIS A 1124 79.21 -38.73 -104.29
CA HIS A 1124 79.21 -38.68 -102.82
C HIS A 1124 79.47 -40.05 -102.17
N GLU A 1125 78.97 -41.12 -102.77
CA GLU A 1125 79.17 -42.50 -102.27
C GLU A 1125 80.66 -42.88 -102.24
N ALA A 1126 81.43 -42.46 -103.24
CA ALA A 1126 82.87 -42.69 -103.29
C ALA A 1126 83.63 -42.00 -102.13
N ILE A 1127 83.16 -40.82 -101.69
CA ILE A 1127 83.73 -40.09 -100.56
C ILE A 1127 83.40 -40.80 -99.24
N TRP A 1128 82.16 -41.28 -99.07
CA TRP A 1128 81.76 -42.02 -97.87
C TRP A 1128 82.49 -43.36 -97.73
N LYS A 1129 82.60 -44.14 -98.82
CA LYS A 1129 83.39 -45.38 -98.85
C LYS A 1129 84.86 -45.15 -98.50
N ARG A 1130 85.41 -43.96 -98.80
CA ARG A 1130 86.80 -43.59 -98.46
C ARG A 1130 86.98 -43.14 -97.00
N LEU A 1131 86.00 -42.46 -96.40
CA LEU A 1131 86.08 -41.93 -95.03
C LEU A 1131 85.91 -43.01 -93.95
N ILE A 1132 85.06 -44.01 -94.19
CA ILE A 1132 84.78 -45.11 -93.25
C ILE A 1132 86.06 -45.84 -92.77
N PRO A 1133 86.97 -46.29 -93.65
CA PRO A 1133 88.23 -46.91 -93.22
C PRO A 1133 89.21 -45.93 -92.52
N ILE A 1134 89.18 -44.64 -92.84
CA ILE A 1134 89.99 -43.62 -92.14
C ILE A 1134 89.55 -43.47 -90.69
N ILE A 1135 88.23 -43.41 -90.45
CA ILE A 1135 87.65 -43.32 -89.11
C ILE A 1135 87.96 -44.59 -88.29
N ASN A 1136 87.88 -45.77 -88.92
CA ASN A 1136 88.30 -47.02 -88.27
C ASN A 1136 89.77 -46.98 -87.80
N ASN A 1137 90.68 -46.43 -88.62
CA ASN A 1137 92.08 -46.26 -88.22
C ASN A 1137 92.24 -45.29 -87.04
N TRP A 1138 91.45 -44.22 -86.98
CA TRP A 1138 91.44 -43.32 -85.82
C TRP A 1138 90.95 -44.01 -84.55
N PHE A 1139 89.94 -44.88 -84.64
CA PHE A 1139 89.51 -45.67 -83.47
C PHE A 1139 90.65 -46.53 -82.91
N VAL A 1140 91.46 -47.14 -83.78
CA VAL A 1140 92.65 -47.88 -83.36
C VAL A 1140 93.72 -46.94 -82.78
N GLU A 1141 94.00 -45.81 -83.43
CA GLU A 1141 95.00 -44.80 -83.00
C GLU A 1141 94.72 -44.26 -81.59
N TYR A 1142 93.46 -43.98 -81.27
CA TYR A 1142 93.03 -43.48 -79.96
C TYR A 1142 92.64 -44.60 -78.97
N ASN A 1143 92.91 -45.86 -79.34
CA ASN A 1143 92.61 -47.06 -78.55
C ASN A 1143 91.13 -47.17 -78.12
N LEU A 1144 90.22 -46.65 -78.95
CA LEU A 1144 88.78 -46.69 -78.74
C LEU A 1144 88.21 -47.95 -79.40
N LYS A 1145 87.68 -48.88 -78.59
CA LYS A 1145 87.09 -50.13 -79.10
C LYS A 1145 85.63 -49.89 -79.52
N PHE A 1146 85.39 -49.80 -80.83
CA PHE A 1146 84.04 -49.77 -81.38
C PHE A 1146 83.31 -51.09 -81.05
N ASN A 1147 82.31 -51.02 -80.17
CA ASN A 1147 81.48 -52.16 -79.79
C ASN A 1147 80.05 -51.95 -80.31
N GLU A 1148 79.74 -52.68 -81.38
CA GLU A 1148 78.50 -52.53 -82.14
C GLU A 1148 77.25 -52.88 -81.32
N GLU A 1149 77.34 -53.86 -80.40
CA GLU A 1149 76.23 -54.26 -79.53
C GLU A 1149 75.96 -53.28 -78.38
N LYS A 1150 76.99 -52.72 -77.76
CA LYS A 1150 76.82 -51.70 -76.70
C LYS A 1150 76.27 -50.38 -77.23
N THR A 1151 76.52 -50.08 -78.50
CA THR A 1151 76.01 -48.85 -79.15
C THR A 1151 74.51 -48.98 -79.45
N LYS A 1152 74.03 -50.18 -79.83
CA LYS A 1152 72.61 -50.49 -80.06
C LYS A 1152 71.74 -50.29 -78.81
N GLN A 1153 72.21 -50.59 -77.60
CA GLN A 1153 71.40 -50.38 -76.39
C GLN A 1153 71.07 -48.91 -76.06
N THR A 1154 71.72 -47.96 -76.71
CA THR A 1154 71.37 -46.52 -76.65
C THR A 1154 70.71 -46.02 -77.94
N TYR A 1155 69.85 -46.84 -78.54
CA TYR A 1155 68.99 -46.46 -79.66
C TYR A 1155 68.26 -45.13 -79.41
N ALA A 1156 67.84 -44.84 -78.17
CA ALA A 1156 67.12 -43.60 -77.82
C ALA A 1156 67.97 -42.30 -77.91
N GLU A 1157 69.28 -42.35 -77.66
CA GLU A 1157 70.18 -41.19 -77.83
C GLU A 1157 70.57 -40.98 -79.30
N TRP A 1158 70.75 -42.10 -80.00
CA TRP A 1158 70.82 -42.14 -81.46
C TRP A 1158 69.59 -41.47 -82.09
N ILE A 1159 68.41 -41.75 -81.54
CA ILE A 1159 67.13 -41.10 -81.86
C ILE A 1159 67.12 -39.62 -81.62
N LYS A 1160 67.73 -39.15 -80.53
CA LYS A 1160 67.86 -37.71 -80.32
C LYS A 1160 68.79 -37.03 -81.34
N ILE A 1161 69.95 -37.63 -81.64
CA ILE A 1161 70.94 -37.00 -82.53
C ILE A 1161 70.48 -37.01 -83.98
N LEU A 1162 69.93 -38.13 -84.47
CA LEU A 1162 69.34 -38.23 -85.81
C LEU A 1162 68.09 -37.35 -85.98
N ASN A 1163 67.32 -37.06 -84.92
CA ASN A 1163 66.22 -36.09 -85.00
C ASN A 1163 66.69 -34.62 -84.96
N GLN A 1164 67.91 -34.33 -84.48
CA GLN A 1164 68.47 -32.98 -84.49
C GLN A 1164 68.96 -32.58 -85.90
N TYR A 1165 69.50 -33.54 -86.65
CA TYR A 1165 70.08 -33.40 -87.99
C TYR A 1165 69.09 -33.74 -89.08
#